data_AF-A0A5P6P248-F1
#
_entry.id   AF-A0A5P6P248-F1
#
_cell.length_a   1.000
_cell.length_b   1.000
_cell.length_c   1.000
_cell.angle_alpha   90.00
_cell.angle_beta   90.00
_cell.angle_gamma   90.00
#
_symmetry.space_group_name_H-M   'P 1'
#
loop_
_entity.id
_entity.type
_entity.pdbx_description
1 polymer ?
#
loop_
_entity_poly.entity_id
_entity_poly.type
_entity_poly.pdbx_seq_one_letter_code
_entity_poly.pdbx_strand_id
1 'polypeptide(L)'
;MKFFCLFTLGAVLSTLALAFHPTAALADQRMALVMGNSAYQRAPKLANATNDANLLVETFKKAGFTVVDARNDLSAQDMRRTLRDFGAKARSADIAVVYYAGHGIEIDGNNYIVPVDAQLENDTDVYDETIGLDRILVAIEPAKRLRLVILDACRDNPFAKNMKRTMASRAVARGLAKVEPSSPNTLVAFAAKAGLTALDGDGKNSPFATALAHHLATPGLDLRKAFGYVRDEVLQATTNRQEPFIYGSLGGDDVVLAPAAALVAPPPAPVASTDTSASRDYEFSERVGTVEAWDLYIAAHPSGFYTDLAKVQRNKLAAAARLATAPATVAIEPKKVQIAPALPPPPEAAKPVVAPKLAAAPATVTPLTLATPSATEAKSVAAVPASTCTTRIARRGNDAVGGPFIPVSIKPNVDGASVRTIAVAPNGREIATAGDDGVIRLWDASSLRQTRVLKGHAGAVYALDYWADGSLLASAGWDGKVKVWDLRSDGQSLTFDAGAKQFAVAFAPEPSLKYMASAGEDGVVRIWNLQTRELAKSRLDHQSPDPARAAVRSLSYAPSGSGEFVSAGYDGRIRFYRTSGTIDAKDAYGRKALRVAYSPDGTRVVTAGSDAELGAAKVWDVRTGASRLLAGHRDYVVSASWSADSKRIVTGGGGRDKSVYLWDADSGRLLASFSGHQEDVEAVAFFPGGTRLISASEDKTIKVWDIGERRLLLTAIGFGDDGFVSYTPEGCYAGSSGVESRLSISSGSRFEPMSLEARKAMQEPAGFTSLLAR
;
A
#
# COMPACT_ATOMS: atom_id res chain seq x y z
N MET A 1 37.50 68.16 -43.74
CA MET A 1 37.33 68.73 -42.37
C MET A 1 36.12 68.06 -41.74
N LYS A 2 36.14 67.49 -40.55
CA LYS A 2 37.15 66.87 -39.67
C LYS A 2 36.31 66.42 -38.46
N PHE A 3 36.43 65.15 -38.07
CA PHE A 3 35.93 64.58 -36.80
C PHE A 3 34.40 64.65 -36.53
N PHE A 4 33.59 63.81 -37.18
CA PHE A 4 32.29 63.35 -36.65
C PHE A 4 31.71 62.20 -37.51
N CYS A 5 32.44 61.07 -37.65
CA CYS A 5 31.92 59.92 -38.41
C CYS A 5 32.62 58.60 -38.05
N LEU A 6 32.68 58.28 -36.75
CA LEU A 6 33.22 57.00 -36.25
C LEU A 6 32.50 56.57 -34.96
N PHE A 7 31.16 56.58 -34.95
CA PHE A 7 30.37 56.01 -33.85
C PHE A 7 28.95 55.55 -34.24
N THR A 8 28.73 55.20 -35.52
CA THR A 8 27.39 54.81 -36.03
C THR A 8 27.41 53.53 -36.87
N LEU A 9 28.21 52.54 -36.47
CA LEU A 9 28.12 51.17 -37.01
C LEU A 9 28.28 50.07 -35.94
N GLY A 10 28.08 50.40 -34.66
CA GLY A 10 28.24 49.48 -33.53
C GLY A 10 26.99 49.23 -32.69
N ALA A 11 25.82 49.77 -33.07
CA ALA A 11 24.64 49.79 -32.19
C ALA A 11 23.36 49.21 -32.82
N VAL A 12 23.47 48.34 -33.82
CA VAL A 12 22.31 47.61 -34.40
C VAL A 12 22.51 46.08 -34.36
N LEU A 13 23.57 45.59 -33.72
CA LEU A 13 23.86 44.16 -33.54
C LEU A 13 23.89 43.73 -32.06
N SER A 14 23.16 44.44 -31.19
CA SER A 14 23.11 44.14 -29.75
C SER A 14 21.69 43.99 -29.17
N THR A 15 20.69 43.79 -30.02
CA THR A 15 19.30 43.54 -29.60
C THR A 15 18.72 42.20 -30.08
N LEU A 16 19.58 41.25 -30.48
CA LEU A 16 19.18 39.87 -30.82
C LEU A 16 20.19 38.84 -30.28
N ALA A 17 20.49 38.89 -28.98
CA ALA A 17 21.29 37.88 -28.28
C ALA A 17 20.78 37.64 -26.84
N LEU A 18 19.45 37.63 -26.67
CA LEU A 18 18.75 37.28 -25.44
C LEU A 18 17.83 36.08 -25.71
N ALA A 19 18.44 34.95 -26.08
CA ALA A 19 17.84 33.62 -26.01
C ALA A 19 18.98 32.61 -25.97
N PHE A 20 18.93 31.67 -25.02
CA PHE A 20 19.93 30.66 -24.70
C PHE A 20 21.12 31.10 -23.84
N HIS A 21 20.83 31.51 -22.62
CA HIS A 21 21.64 30.99 -21.52
C HIS A 21 21.21 29.54 -21.27
N PRO A 22 22.13 28.55 -21.31
CA PRO A 22 21.81 27.26 -20.73
C PRO A 22 21.58 27.54 -19.25
N THR A 23 20.36 27.27 -18.77
CA THR A 23 20.11 27.12 -17.35
C THR A 23 21.13 26.15 -16.82
N ALA A 24 22.12 26.65 -16.08
CA ALA A 24 22.98 25.81 -15.27
C ALA A 24 22.04 24.94 -14.44
N ALA A 25 22.06 23.63 -14.68
CA ALA A 25 21.36 22.67 -13.86
C ALA A 25 21.74 22.97 -12.41
N LEU A 26 20.76 23.31 -11.57
CA LEU A 26 20.97 23.48 -10.12
C LEU A 26 21.65 22.20 -9.61
N ALA A 27 22.92 22.29 -9.24
CA ALA A 27 23.64 21.17 -8.65
C ALA A 27 22.96 20.82 -7.31
N ASP A 28 22.44 19.59 -7.18
CA ASP A 28 21.86 19.09 -5.92
C ASP A 28 22.88 19.34 -4.77
N GLN A 29 22.49 20.10 -3.75
CA GLN A 29 23.34 20.29 -2.57
C GLN A 29 23.28 19.06 -1.67
N ARG A 30 24.35 18.27 -1.66
CA ARG A 30 24.47 17.02 -0.89
C ARG A 30 25.38 17.22 0.32
N MET A 31 24.85 16.91 1.51
CA MET A 31 25.51 17.14 2.79
C MET A 31 25.54 15.88 3.65
N ALA A 32 26.68 15.61 4.28
CA ALA A 32 26.86 14.51 5.22
C ALA A 32 27.53 14.99 6.52
N LEU A 33 27.00 14.54 7.65
CA LEU A 33 27.66 14.61 8.96
C LEU A 33 28.10 13.20 9.36
N VAL A 34 29.39 13.02 9.61
CA VAL A 34 29.97 11.73 9.96
C VAL A 34 30.59 11.85 11.35
N MET A 35 30.13 11.02 12.29
CA MET A 35 30.57 11.01 13.67
C MET A 35 31.14 9.65 14.06
N GLY A 36 32.38 9.61 14.55
CA GLY A 36 33.03 8.39 15.04
C GLY A 36 33.49 8.53 16.49
N ASN A 37 32.88 7.79 17.41
CA ASN A 37 33.24 7.82 18.82
C ASN A 37 33.91 6.50 19.22
N SER A 38 35.23 6.55 19.47
CA SER A 38 36.08 5.42 19.86
C SER A 38 36.64 5.56 21.28
N ALA A 39 36.97 6.77 21.70
CA ALA A 39 37.73 7.06 22.92
C ALA A 39 36.85 7.34 24.16
N TYR A 40 35.97 6.41 24.51
CA TYR A 40 35.10 6.53 25.69
C TYR A 40 35.90 6.61 27.00
N GLN A 41 35.45 7.48 27.90
CA GLN A 41 36.08 7.69 29.21
C GLN A 41 35.64 6.63 30.24
N ARG A 42 34.35 6.27 30.24
CA ARG A 42 33.75 5.31 31.20
C ARG A 42 33.03 4.11 30.55
N ALA A 43 33.18 3.92 29.24
CA ALA A 43 32.70 2.76 28.51
C ALA A 43 33.87 2.03 27.80
N PRO A 44 33.69 0.77 27.37
CA PRO A 44 34.67 0.08 26.54
C PRO A 44 34.98 0.87 25.27
N LYS A 45 36.27 1.06 24.99
CA LYS A 45 36.73 1.72 23.77
C LYS A 45 36.40 0.85 22.55
N LEU A 46 35.97 1.49 21.47
CA LEU A 46 35.71 0.82 20.19
C LEU A 46 36.90 1.03 19.28
N ALA A 47 37.47 -0.07 18.76
CA ALA A 47 38.71 -0.02 18.00
C ALA A 47 38.49 0.59 16.60
N ASN A 48 37.31 0.35 16.00
CA ASN A 48 37.09 0.66 14.58
C ASN A 48 36.19 1.88 14.34
N ALA A 49 35.43 2.39 15.31
CA ALA A 49 34.44 3.45 15.08
C ALA A 49 35.02 4.73 14.40
N THR A 50 36.21 5.18 14.78
CA THR A 50 36.89 6.28 14.10
C THR A 50 37.39 5.89 12.70
N ASN A 51 37.81 4.64 12.47
CA ASN A 51 38.21 4.14 11.15
C ASN A 51 37.00 4.06 10.20
N ASP A 52 35.87 3.58 10.72
CA ASP A 52 34.61 3.48 9.99
C ASP A 52 34.10 4.86 9.58
N ALA A 53 34.14 5.84 10.50
CA ALA A 53 33.84 7.23 10.18
C ALA A 53 34.74 7.77 9.06
N ASN A 54 36.05 7.53 9.11
CA ASN A 54 36.97 7.98 8.06
C ASN A 54 36.68 7.30 6.70
N LEU A 55 36.35 6.01 6.69
CA LEU A 55 35.96 5.28 5.48
C LEU A 55 34.69 5.86 4.85
N LEU A 56 33.69 6.19 5.68
CA LEU A 56 32.43 6.78 5.19
C LEU A 56 32.62 8.21 4.70
N VAL A 57 33.55 8.99 5.28
CA VAL A 57 33.93 10.31 4.74
C VAL A 57 34.46 10.19 3.30
N GLU A 58 35.34 9.23 3.04
CA GLU A 58 35.85 8.97 1.69
C GLU A 58 34.73 8.50 0.75
N THR A 59 33.84 7.64 1.24
CA THR A 59 32.69 7.11 0.49
C THR A 59 31.73 8.24 0.07
N PHE A 60 31.37 9.15 0.98
CA PHE A 60 30.47 10.27 0.65
C PHE A 60 31.14 11.28 -0.30
N LYS A 61 32.44 11.54 -0.15
CA LYS A 61 33.19 12.36 -1.12
C LYS A 61 33.16 11.73 -2.51
N LYS A 62 33.37 10.41 -2.62
CA LYS A 62 33.28 9.66 -3.87
C LYS A 62 31.87 9.66 -4.47
N ALA A 63 30.83 9.68 -3.62
CA ALA A 63 29.43 9.78 -4.01
C ALA A 63 28.99 11.20 -4.45
N GLY A 64 29.90 12.18 -4.46
CA GLY A 64 29.61 13.55 -4.91
C GLY A 64 29.00 14.46 -3.85
N PHE A 65 29.23 14.19 -2.57
CA PHE A 65 28.77 15.07 -1.49
C PHE A 65 29.60 16.36 -1.44
N THR A 66 28.91 17.49 -1.56
CA THR A 66 29.53 18.83 -1.58
C THR A 66 30.04 19.28 -0.22
N VAL A 67 29.40 18.82 0.87
CA VAL A 67 29.80 19.12 2.25
C VAL A 67 29.82 17.82 3.04
N VAL A 68 30.98 17.45 3.58
CA VAL A 68 31.16 16.29 4.45
C VAL A 68 31.85 16.76 5.73
N ASP A 69 31.07 16.97 6.79
CA ASP A 69 31.55 17.37 8.10
C ASP A 69 31.89 16.10 8.90
N ALA A 70 33.16 15.90 9.24
CA ALA A 70 33.62 14.76 10.03
C ALA A 70 34.01 15.20 11.45
N ARG A 71 33.56 14.47 12.46
CA ARG A 71 33.87 14.72 13.87
C ARG A 71 34.14 13.42 14.60
N ASN A 72 35.19 13.37 15.41
CA ASN A 72 35.51 12.19 16.19
C ASN A 72 35.52 12.51 17.69
N ASP A 73 35.18 11.50 18.50
CA ASP A 73 35.26 11.51 19.96
C ASP A 73 34.56 12.72 20.61
N LEU A 74 33.29 12.93 20.25
CA LEU A 74 32.51 14.08 20.68
C LEU A 74 31.96 13.95 22.10
N SER A 75 32.10 15.02 22.88
CA SER A 75 31.40 15.22 24.14
C SER A 75 29.89 15.43 23.93
N ALA A 76 29.07 15.25 24.96
CA ALA A 76 27.63 15.48 24.88
C ALA A 76 27.30 16.92 24.45
N GLN A 77 28.07 17.90 24.96
CA GLN A 77 27.92 19.30 24.59
C GLN A 77 28.30 19.55 23.12
N ASP A 78 29.42 19.00 22.67
CA ASP A 78 29.90 19.19 21.30
C ASP A 78 29.03 18.47 20.28
N MET A 79 28.47 17.32 20.63
CA MET A 79 27.52 16.59 19.78
C MET A 79 26.22 17.38 19.61
N ARG A 80 25.66 17.94 20.69
CA ARG A 80 24.47 18.83 20.61
C ARG A 80 24.75 20.07 19.77
N ARG A 81 25.95 20.65 19.89
CA ARG A 81 26.37 21.81 19.08
C ARG A 81 26.50 21.42 17.61
N THR A 82 27.19 20.33 17.32
CA THR A 82 27.41 19.81 15.96
C THR A 82 26.09 19.53 15.25
N LEU A 83 25.13 18.86 15.91
CA LEU A 83 23.80 18.60 15.34
C LEU A 83 23.00 19.89 15.08
N ARG A 84 23.09 20.89 15.96
CA ARG A 84 22.46 22.20 15.72
C ARG A 84 23.08 22.92 14.53
N ASP A 85 24.41 22.96 14.46
CA ASP A 85 25.14 23.62 13.38
C ASP A 85 24.87 22.92 12.04
N PHE A 86 24.83 21.59 12.03
CA PHE A 86 24.46 20.81 10.86
C PHE A 86 23.02 21.06 10.42
N GLY A 87 22.06 21.09 11.35
CA GLY A 87 20.67 21.38 11.02
C GLY A 87 20.42 22.79 10.47
N ALA A 88 21.23 23.76 10.87
CA ALA A 88 21.22 25.10 10.26
C ALA A 88 21.64 25.05 8.78
N LYS A 89 22.67 24.24 8.45
CA LYS A 89 23.15 24.04 7.07
C LYS A 89 22.22 23.16 6.23
N ALA A 90 21.59 22.15 6.83
CA ALA A 90 20.72 21.20 6.14
C ALA A 90 19.51 21.84 5.44
N ARG A 91 19.13 23.08 5.81
CA ARG A 91 18.05 23.86 5.16
C ARG A 91 18.27 24.12 3.68
N SER A 92 19.53 24.22 3.23
CA SER A 92 19.85 24.40 1.81
C SER A 92 20.09 23.07 1.09
N ALA A 93 20.16 21.95 1.81
CA ALA A 93 20.51 20.65 1.26
C ALA A 93 19.30 19.96 0.60
N ASP A 94 19.54 19.37 -0.57
CA ASP A 94 18.62 18.45 -1.19
C ASP A 94 18.71 17.06 -0.55
N ILE A 95 19.93 16.65 -0.17
CA ILE A 95 20.20 15.39 0.53
C ILE A 95 21.00 15.68 1.80
N ALA A 96 20.48 15.23 2.95
CA ALA A 96 21.19 15.25 4.23
C ALA A 96 21.36 13.83 4.77
N VAL A 97 22.61 13.48 5.09
CA VAL A 97 22.98 12.19 5.67
C VAL A 97 23.66 12.41 7.03
N VAL A 98 23.30 11.64 8.04
CA VAL A 98 24.04 11.54 9.30
C VAL A 98 24.51 10.09 9.47
N TYR A 99 25.82 9.89 9.57
CA TYR A 99 26.43 8.61 9.94
C TYR A 99 27.01 8.71 11.35
N TYR A 100 26.71 7.74 12.19
CA TYR A 100 27.27 7.63 13.54
C TYR A 100 27.82 6.21 13.77
N ALA A 101 29.09 6.13 14.16
CA ALA A 101 29.74 4.91 14.64
C ALA A 101 30.08 5.06 16.14
N GLY A 102 29.62 4.12 16.97
CA GLY A 102 29.84 4.22 18.42
C GLY A 102 28.95 3.30 19.28
N HIS A 103 28.78 3.64 20.55
CA HIS A 103 27.81 2.96 21.43
C HIS A 103 26.42 3.58 21.30
N GLY A 104 25.40 2.74 21.36
CA GLY A 104 23.99 3.13 21.43
C GLY A 104 23.30 2.47 22.62
N ILE A 105 22.23 3.09 23.12
CA ILE A 105 21.42 2.56 24.22
C ILE A 105 19.93 2.77 23.92
N GLU A 106 19.11 1.80 24.35
CA GLU A 106 17.65 1.87 24.26
C GLU A 106 17.06 1.91 25.66
N ILE A 107 16.14 2.87 25.90
CA ILE A 107 15.31 2.92 27.11
C ILE A 107 13.87 3.21 26.71
N ASP A 108 12.94 2.37 27.18
CA ASP A 108 11.49 2.50 26.95
C ASP A 108 11.12 2.67 25.46
N GLY A 109 11.81 1.94 24.57
CA GLY A 109 11.59 2.02 23.12
C GLY A 109 12.21 3.25 22.44
N ASN A 110 12.93 4.10 23.17
CA ASN A 110 13.63 5.27 22.63
C ASN A 110 15.12 4.98 22.44
N ASN A 111 15.65 5.49 21.32
CA ASN A 111 17.03 5.28 20.89
C ASN A 111 17.92 6.46 21.27
N TYR A 112 19.07 6.16 21.86
CA TYR A 112 20.07 7.16 22.21
C TYR A 112 21.45 6.75 21.70
N ILE A 113 22.23 7.72 21.24
CA ILE A 113 23.65 7.57 20.95
C ILE A 113 24.47 8.11 22.12
N VAL A 114 25.60 7.46 22.40
CA VAL A 114 26.40 7.68 23.61
C VAL A 114 27.62 8.58 23.30
N PRO A 115 27.72 9.78 23.89
CA PRO A 115 28.92 10.60 23.83
C PRO A 115 30.12 9.99 24.58
N VAL A 116 31.35 10.43 24.28
CA VAL A 116 32.56 9.83 24.90
C VAL A 116 32.71 10.14 26.40
N ASP A 117 32.07 11.20 26.87
CA ASP A 117 32.08 11.71 28.24
C ASP A 117 30.86 11.25 29.07
N ALA A 118 29.99 10.40 28.52
CA ALA A 118 28.83 9.87 29.24
C ALA A 118 29.23 9.01 30.45
N GLN A 119 28.58 9.26 31.58
CA GLN A 119 28.74 8.67 32.91
C GLN A 119 27.40 8.09 33.38
N LEU A 120 26.93 7.04 32.71
CA LEU A 120 25.65 6.41 33.03
C LEU A 120 25.76 5.55 34.31
N GLU A 121 25.48 6.15 35.47
CA GLU A 121 25.47 5.46 36.77
C GLU A 121 24.09 4.87 37.09
N ASN A 122 23.02 5.54 36.67
CA ASN A 122 21.62 5.12 36.80
C ASN A 122 20.90 5.14 35.44
N ASP A 123 19.75 4.46 35.38
CA ASP A 123 18.86 4.47 34.22
C ASP A 123 18.34 5.87 33.83
N THR A 124 18.19 6.76 34.80
CA THR A 124 17.78 8.16 34.57
C THR A 124 18.85 9.02 33.90
N ASP A 125 20.13 8.70 34.09
CA ASP A 125 21.24 9.54 33.59
C ASP A 125 21.32 9.51 32.07
N VAL A 126 20.72 8.49 31.44
CA VAL A 126 20.61 8.38 29.98
C VAL A 126 19.90 9.59 29.39
N TYR A 127 18.85 10.10 30.02
CA TYR A 127 18.10 11.24 29.50
C TYR A 127 18.93 12.54 29.48
N ASP A 128 19.87 12.69 30.41
CA ASP A 128 20.66 13.91 30.58
C ASP A 128 22.01 13.86 29.87
N GLU A 129 22.62 12.68 29.77
CA GLU A 129 24.00 12.52 29.32
C GLU A 129 24.14 11.94 27.90
N THR A 130 23.08 11.35 27.35
CA THR A 130 23.06 10.83 25.98
C THR A 130 22.31 11.75 25.01
N ILE A 131 22.36 11.43 23.72
CA ILE A 131 21.65 12.16 22.68
C ILE A 131 20.59 11.26 22.06
N GLY A 132 19.32 11.66 22.18
CA GLY A 132 18.21 10.97 21.55
C GLY A 132 18.28 11.02 20.02
N LEU A 133 17.85 9.93 19.39
CA LEU A 133 17.77 9.80 17.93
C LEU A 133 16.79 10.81 17.31
N ASP A 134 15.73 11.16 18.04
CA ASP A 134 14.79 12.23 17.70
C ASP A 134 15.50 13.54 17.39
N ARG A 135 16.54 13.89 18.16
CA ARG A 135 17.32 15.10 17.93
C ARG A 135 18.13 15.07 16.63
N ILE A 136 18.59 13.89 16.23
CA ILE A 136 19.27 13.69 14.95
C ILE A 136 18.27 13.82 13.80
N LEU A 137 17.07 13.25 13.95
CA LEU A 137 15.99 13.38 12.97
C LEU A 137 15.57 14.83 12.77
N VAL A 138 15.46 15.62 13.85
CA VAL A 138 15.21 17.07 13.78
C VAL A 138 16.32 17.81 13.04
N ALA A 139 17.58 17.38 13.17
CA ALA A 139 18.70 18.03 12.49
C ALA A 139 18.67 17.84 10.96
N ILE A 140 18.15 16.71 10.46
CA ILE A 140 18.06 16.43 9.01
C ILE A 140 16.71 16.80 8.40
N GLU A 141 15.68 17.01 9.22
CA GLU A 141 14.33 17.37 8.79
C GLU A 141 14.27 18.51 7.74
N PRO A 142 15.12 19.55 7.79
CA PRO A 142 15.04 20.64 6.82
C PRO A 142 15.46 20.28 5.38
N ALA A 143 16.06 19.12 5.13
CA ALA A 143 16.54 18.74 3.80
C ALA A 143 15.38 18.48 2.82
N LYS A 144 15.52 18.82 1.55
CA LYS A 144 14.38 18.87 0.62
C LYS A 144 13.95 17.52 0.04
N ARG A 145 14.89 16.63 -0.29
CA ARG A 145 14.62 15.38 -1.03
C ARG A 145 14.88 14.13 -0.22
N LEU A 146 16.06 13.96 0.38
CA LEU A 146 16.43 12.76 1.14
C LEU A 146 16.99 13.10 2.52
N ARG A 147 16.49 12.39 3.52
CA ARG A 147 16.95 12.42 4.91
C ARG A 147 17.39 11.02 5.29
N LEU A 148 18.67 10.82 5.57
CA LEU A 148 19.20 9.49 5.88
C LEU A 148 19.99 9.52 7.18
N VAL A 149 19.67 8.63 8.10
CA VAL A 149 20.48 8.35 9.29
C VAL A 149 21.02 6.94 9.18
N ILE A 150 22.32 6.76 9.40
CA ILE A 150 22.99 5.46 9.43
C ILE A 150 23.65 5.31 10.80
N LEU A 151 23.24 4.29 11.55
CA LEU A 151 23.71 4.01 12.89
C LEU A 151 24.52 2.71 12.87
N ASP A 152 25.85 2.87 12.89
CA ASP A 152 26.82 1.80 13.07
C ASP A 152 27.18 1.65 14.56
N ALA A 153 26.15 1.37 15.35
CA ALA A 153 26.26 1.35 16.80
C ALA A 153 25.94 -0.01 17.42
N CYS A 154 26.77 -0.40 18.39
CA CYS A 154 26.53 -1.57 19.22
C CYS A 154 25.27 -1.38 20.08
N ARG A 155 24.44 -2.43 20.12
CA ARG A 155 23.15 -2.51 20.83
C ARG A 155 23.27 -3.04 22.27
N ASP A 156 24.43 -3.55 22.67
CA ASP A 156 24.68 -3.97 24.04
C ASP A 156 25.01 -2.76 24.91
N ASN A 157 24.22 -2.51 25.96
CA ASN A 157 24.49 -1.43 26.90
C ASN A 157 25.85 -1.71 27.61
N PRO A 158 26.91 -0.92 27.31
CA PRO A 158 28.22 -1.17 27.90
C PRO A 158 28.24 -0.90 29.42
N PHE A 159 27.25 -0.17 29.93
CA PHE A 159 27.08 0.17 31.35
C PHE A 159 26.20 -0.82 32.10
N ALA A 160 25.65 -1.85 31.43
CA ALA A 160 24.67 -2.78 32.02
C ALA A 160 25.14 -3.52 33.28
N LYS A 161 26.47 -3.67 33.47
CA LYS A 161 27.04 -4.32 34.66
C LYS A 161 27.16 -3.38 35.87
N ASN A 162 27.27 -2.07 35.65
CA ASN A 162 27.59 -1.09 36.68
C ASN A 162 26.44 -0.12 36.99
N MET A 163 25.43 -0.04 36.11
CA MET A 163 24.30 0.88 36.23
C MET A 163 23.28 0.39 37.27
N LYS A 164 22.94 1.23 38.25
CA LYS A 164 21.92 0.95 39.27
C LYS A 164 20.52 1.20 38.68
N ARG A 165 19.58 0.29 38.95
CA ARG A 165 18.21 0.37 38.43
C ARG A 165 17.31 1.04 39.45
N THR A 166 16.69 2.14 39.07
CA THR A 166 15.85 2.95 39.97
C THR A 166 14.37 2.84 39.62
N MET A 167 14.04 2.45 38.38
CA MET A 167 12.67 2.31 37.88
C MET A 167 12.16 0.86 37.87
N ALA A 168 10.85 0.69 38.09
CA ALA A 168 10.10 -0.54 37.84
C ALA A 168 9.84 -0.79 36.33
N SER A 169 10.81 -0.49 35.46
CA SER A 169 10.71 -0.70 34.02
C SER A 169 10.89 -2.19 33.69
N ARG A 170 9.79 -2.86 33.34
CA ARG A 170 9.85 -4.19 32.70
C ARG A 170 10.39 -3.99 31.28
N ALA A 171 11.65 -4.35 31.08
CA ALA A 171 12.43 -4.36 29.84
C ALA A 171 13.28 -3.10 29.56
N VAL A 172 14.47 -3.06 30.18
CA VAL A 172 15.67 -2.61 29.44
C VAL A 172 15.92 -3.66 28.37
N ALA A 173 15.32 -3.47 27.19
CA ALA A 173 15.52 -4.35 26.06
C ALA A 173 16.97 -4.23 25.55
N ARG A 174 17.50 -5.31 24.99
CA ARG A 174 18.81 -5.34 24.34
C ARG A 174 18.77 -4.52 23.04
N GLY A 175 18.91 -3.20 23.19
CA GLY A 175 19.43 -2.23 22.22
C GLY A 175 18.53 -1.71 21.10
N LEU A 176 18.84 -0.49 20.66
CA LEU A 176 18.09 0.42 19.78
C LEU A 176 16.74 -0.08 19.17
N ALA A 177 15.61 0.29 19.77
CA ALA A 177 14.26 0.00 19.30
C ALA A 177 13.92 0.56 17.91
N LYS A 178 12.79 0.10 17.40
CA LYS A 178 12.16 0.58 16.16
C LYS A 178 11.76 2.06 16.32
N VAL A 179 12.34 2.94 15.51
CA VAL A 179 11.87 4.32 15.35
C VAL A 179 11.36 4.49 13.93
N GLU A 180 10.04 4.64 13.78
CA GLU A 180 9.45 5.01 12.50
C GLU A 180 9.53 6.53 12.34
N PRO A 181 10.29 7.05 11.37
CA PRO A 181 10.36 8.49 11.16
C PRO A 181 8.98 8.99 10.72
N SER A 182 8.54 10.10 11.33
CA SER A 182 7.26 10.76 11.06
C SER A 182 7.21 11.47 9.69
N SER A 183 8.37 11.68 9.07
CA SER A 183 8.52 12.42 7.82
C SER A 183 8.78 11.50 6.62
N PRO A 184 8.08 11.70 5.48
CA PRO A 184 8.37 10.96 4.25
C PRO A 184 9.78 11.29 3.72
N ASN A 185 10.34 10.38 2.93
CA ASN A 185 11.72 10.45 2.42
C ASN A 185 12.79 10.49 3.52
N THR A 186 12.47 9.88 4.67
CA THR A 186 13.40 9.69 5.78
C THR A 186 13.68 8.21 5.94
N LEU A 187 14.95 7.85 5.96
CA LEU A 187 15.42 6.50 6.22
C LEU A 187 16.35 6.49 7.44
N VAL A 188 16.21 5.45 8.25
CA VAL A 188 17.13 5.15 9.36
C VAL A 188 17.63 3.72 9.17
N ALA A 189 18.93 3.58 8.89
CA ALA A 189 19.61 2.30 8.75
C ALA A 189 20.36 1.95 10.04
N PHE A 190 20.20 0.73 10.51
CA PHE A 190 20.87 0.19 11.69
C PHE A 190 21.79 -0.97 11.27
N ALA A 191 22.99 -1.03 11.85
CA ALA A 191 23.96 -2.10 11.61
C ALA A 191 23.45 -3.51 11.98
N ALA A 192 22.51 -3.61 12.92
CA ALA A 192 21.90 -4.87 13.35
C ALA A 192 20.41 -4.69 13.69
N LYS A 193 19.62 -5.77 13.58
CA LYS A 193 18.20 -5.86 13.96
C LYS A 193 17.99 -5.87 15.48
N ALA A 194 16.77 -5.55 15.92
CA ALA A 194 16.34 -5.66 17.32
C ALA A 194 16.70 -7.00 17.95
N GLY A 195 17.43 -6.95 19.08
CA GLY A 195 17.89 -8.13 19.82
C GLY A 195 19.18 -8.80 19.32
N LEU A 196 19.83 -8.28 18.26
CA LEU A 196 21.12 -8.76 17.75
C LEU A 196 22.22 -7.71 17.98
N THR A 197 23.44 -8.16 18.27
CA THR A 197 24.61 -7.28 18.49
C THR A 197 25.31 -7.01 17.17
N ALA A 198 25.58 -5.73 16.86
CA ALA A 198 26.44 -5.36 15.73
C ALA A 198 27.88 -5.81 16.03
N LEU A 199 28.52 -6.48 15.08
CA LEU A 199 29.89 -6.94 15.23
C LEU A 199 30.84 -5.83 14.79
N ASP A 200 31.83 -5.52 15.62
CA ASP A 200 32.92 -4.60 15.28
C ASP A 200 33.88 -5.22 14.24
N GLY A 201 33.84 -6.56 14.10
CA GLY A 201 34.70 -7.35 13.22
C GLY A 201 36.13 -7.50 13.75
N ASP A 202 36.91 -8.39 13.12
CA ASP A 202 38.34 -8.60 13.42
C ASP A 202 39.26 -7.78 12.48
N GLY A 203 38.66 -7.01 11.56
CA GLY A 203 39.35 -6.21 10.55
C GLY A 203 39.59 -4.76 10.98
N LYS A 204 40.11 -3.95 10.05
CA LYS A 204 40.37 -2.50 10.25
C LYS A 204 39.08 -1.67 10.41
N ASN A 205 37.99 -2.13 9.80
CA ASN A 205 36.67 -1.50 9.77
C ASN A 205 35.60 -2.54 10.10
N SER A 206 34.44 -2.10 10.57
CA SER A 206 33.31 -2.98 10.82
C SER A 206 32.79 -3.63 9.53
N PRO A 207 32.21 -4.85 9.59
CA PRO A 207 31.59 -5.49 8.43
C PRO A 207 30.49 -4.61 7.80
N PHE A 208 29.77 -3.84 8.63
CA PHE A 208 28.72 -2.94 8.15
C PHE A 208 29.30 -1.71 7.44
N ALA A 209 30.30 -1.04 8.01
CA ALA A 209 30.98 0.09 7.38
C ALA A 209 31.64 -0.31 6.04
N THR A 210 32.25 -1.50 6.01
CA THR A 210 32.87 -2.05 4.79
C THR A 210 31.84 -2.26 3.67
N ALA A 211 30.72 -2.91 3.98
CA ALA A 211 29.64 -3.14 3.02
C ALA A 211 28.99 -1.82 2.54
N LEU A 212 28.81 -0.85 3.45
CA LEU A 212 28.32 0.49 3.08
C LEU A 212 29.26 1.17 2.08
N ALA A 213 30.57 1.10 2.29
CA ALA A 213 31.56 1.71 1.40
C ALA A 213 31.55 1.07 -0.01
N HIS A 214 31.31 -0.24 -0.10
CA HIS A 214 31.22 -0.95 -1.38
C HIS A 214 29.99 -0.53 -2.21
N HIS A 215 28.84 -0.34 -1.55
CA HIS A 215 27.56 -0.22 -2.26
C HIS A 215 27.00 1.20 -2.31
N LEU A 216 27.17 2.04 -1.29
CA LEU A 216 26.56 3.38 -1.25
C LEU A 216 27.13 4.36 -2.28
N ALA A 217 28.39 4.22 -2.65
CA ALA A 217 29.05 5.08 -3.65
C ALA A 217 28.91 4.55 -5.09
N THR A 218 28.09 3.52 -5.33
CA THR A 218 27.87 2.96 -6.67
C THR A 218 27.05 3.95 -7.51
N PRO A 219 27.60 4.50 -8.62
CA PRO A 219 26.90 5.50 -9.42
C PRO A 219 25.60 4.96 -10.01
N GLY A 220 24.50 5.70 -9.86
CA GLY A 220 23.19 5.36 -10.42
C GLY A 220 22.46 4.20 -9.73
N LEU A 221 23.00 3.65 -8.63
CA LEU A 221 22.35 2.60 -7.87
C LEU A 221 21.28 3.19 -6.94
N ASP A 222 20.05 2.68 -7.05
CA ASP A 222 18.97 3.03 -6.13
C ASP A 222 19.33 2.66 -4.68
N LEU A 223 18.98 3.55 -3.75
CA LEU A 223 19.34 3.42 -2.35
C LEU A 223 18.74 2.17 -1.70
N ARG A 224 17.53 1.73 -2.07
CA ARG A 224 16.93 0.49 -1.51
C ARG A 224 17.70 -0.74 -1.98
N LYS A 225 18.13 -0.76 -3.24
CA LYS A 225 18.97 -1.84 -3.80
C LYS A 225 20.35 -1.85 -3.17
N ALA A 226 20.98 -0.67 -3.03
CA ALA A 226 22.28 -0.53 -2.38
C ALA A 226 22.26 -1.13 -0.97
N PHE A 227 21.24 -0.79 -0.19
CA PHE A 227 21.08 -1.33 1.15
C PHE A 227 20.69 -2.82 1.19
N GLY A 228 19.98 -3.33 0.18
CA GLY A 228 19.76 -4.76 -0.01
C GLY A 228 21.09 -5.51 -0.16
N TYR A 229 22.00 -5.00 -0.99
CA TYR A 229 23.34 -5.57 -1.15
C TYR A 229 24.18 -5.45 0.12
N VAL A 230 24.12 -4.31 0.83
CA VAL A 230 24.77 -4.15 2.15
C VAL A 230 24.31 -5.22 3.12
N ARG A 231 23.00 -5.51 3.18
CA ARG A 231 22.47 -6.55 4.07
C ARG A 231 23.02 -7.93 3.69
N ASP A 232 22.99 -8.27 2.41
CA ASP A 232 23.40 -9.58 1.93
C ASP A 232 24.92 -9.80 2.13
N GLU A 233 25.75 -8.78 1.92
CA GLU A 233 27.19 -8.81 2.19
C GLU A 233 27.49 -8.96 3.69
N VAL A 234 26.80 -8.22 4.56
CA VAL A 234 27.00 -8.32 6.02
C VAL A 234 26.55 -9.69 6.55
N LEU A 235 25.44 -10.24 6.06
CA LEU A 235 25.00 -11.60 6.40
C LEU A 235 26.06 -12.63 5.99
N GLN A 236 26.63 -12.49 4.78
CA GLN A 236 27.71 -13.36 4.30
C GLN A 236 28.98 -13.22 5.14
N ALA A 237 29.47 -12.00 5.37
CA ALA A 237 30.70 -11.72 6.11
C ALA A 237 30.61 -12.14 7.59
N THR A 238 29.42 -12.09 8.18
CA THR A 238 29.22 -12.42 9.60
C THR A 238 28.72 -13.84 9.84
N THR A 239 28.52 -14.64 8.78
CA THR A 239 27.92 -15.99 8.87
C THR A 239 26.53 -15.95 9.51
N ASN A 240 25.68 -15.04 9.01
CA ASN A 240 24.30 -14.79 9.49
C ASN A 240 24.18 -14.38 10.96
N ARG A 241 25.25 -13.88 11.59
CA ARG A 241 25.23 -13.40 12.98
C ARG A 241 24.76 -11.95 13.12
N GLN A 242 24.89 -11.16 12.06
CA GLN A 242 24.47 -9.76 12.01
C GLN A 242 23.58 -9.51 10.79
N GLU A 243 22.40 -8.95 11.01
CA GLU A 243 21.46 -8.56 9.96
C GLU A 243 21.20 -7.05 10.02
N PRO A 244 21.73 -6.24 9.08
CA PRO A 244 21.38 -4.83 8.97
C PRO A 244 19.90 -4.63 8.67
N PHE A 245 19.32 -3.55 9.21
CA PHE A 245 17.89 -3.29 9.09
C PHE A 245 17.60 -1.81 8.83
N ILE A 246 16.55 -1.51 8.06
CA ILE A 246 16.21 -0.14 7.64
C ILE A 246 14.75 0.16 7.97
N TYR A 247 14.52 1.35 8.51
CA TYR A 247 13.20 1.90 8.80
C TYR A 247 12.96 3.18 8.00
N GLY A 248 11.69 3.48 7.76
CA GLY A 248 11.26 4.66 7.04
C GLY A 248 10.82 4.38 5.61
N SER A 249 10.56 5.46 4.87
CA SER A 249 9.90 5.41 3.57
C SER A 249 10.60 6.37 2.61
N LEU A 250 10.96 5.86 1.43
CA LEU A 250 11.24 6.67 0.25
C LEU A 250 9.94 6.73 -0.54
N GLY A 251 9.40 7.91 -0.77
CA GLY A 251 8.07 8.19 -1.30
C GLY A 251 7.89 7.86 -2.78
N GLY A 252 8.07 6.60 -3.16
CA GLY A 252 7.81 6.09 -4.51
C GLY A 252 8.95 6.28 -5.52
N ASP A 253 9.75 7.34 -5.40
CA ASP A 253 10.85 7.62 -6.33
C ASP A 253 12.12 6.81 -6.04
N ASP A 254 12.84 6.40 -7.09
CA ASP A 254 14.19 5.85 -6.99
C ASP A 254 15.17 6.96 -6.59
N VAL A 255 15.79 6.83 -5.42
CA VAL A 255 16.70 7.86 -4.88
C VAL A 255 18.13 7.35 -4.98
N VAL A 256 18.94 8.00 -5.81
CA VAL A 256 20.35 7.65 -6.00
C VAL A 256 21.26 8.53 -5.14
N LEU A 257 22.11 7.88 -4.34
CA LEU A 257 23.01 8.57 -3.41
C LEU A 257 24.26 9.11 -4.12
N ALA A 258 24.77 8.36 -5.11
CA ALA A 258 25.81 8.78 -6.06
C ALA A 258 25.20 8.93 -7.48
N PRO A 259 25.22 10.11 -8.10
CA PRO A 259 24.71 10.30 -9.46
C PRO A 259 25.55 9.51 -10.47
N ALA A 260 24.90 8.91 -11.48
CA ALA A 260 25.60 8.28 -12.60
C ALA A 260 26.43 9.32 -13.35
N ALA A 261 27.69 9.01 -13.66
CA ALA A 261 28.54 9.90 -14.46
C ALA A 261 27.82 10.24 -15.78
N ALA A 262 27.71 11.53 -16.09
CA ALA A 262 27.10 11.98 -17.33
C ALA A 262 27.87 11.35 -18.50
N LEU A 263 27.23 10.41 -19.20
CA LEU A 263 27.72 9.90 -20.47
C LEU A 263 27.82 11.10 -21.41
N VAL A 264 29.02 11.37 -21.91
CA VAL A 264 29.26 12.28 -23.02
C VAL A 264 28.26 11.92 -24.12
N ALA A 265 27.48 12.90 -24.55
CA ALA A 265 26.44 12.72 -25.56
C ALA A 265 27.01 11.98 -26.77
N PRO A 266 26.39 10.86 -27.23
CA PRO A 266 26.76 10.26 -28.48
C PRO A 266 26.51 11.27 -29.61
N PRO A 267 27.31 11.25 -30.71
CA PRO A 267 27.00 12.05 -31.88
C PRO A 267 25.57 11.75 -32.37
N PRO A 268 24.89 12.73 -33.00
CA PRO A 268 23.48 12.62 -33.34
C PRO A 268 23.22 11.31 -34.11
N ALA A 269 22.26 10.53 -33.62
CA ALA A 269 21.82 9.32 -34.27
C ALA A 269 21.40 9.63 -35.72
N PRO A 270 21.76 8.77 -36.69
CA PRO A 270 21.32 8.94 -38.06
C PRO A 270 19.80 8.91 -38.09
N VAL A 271 19.24 9.83 -38.87
CA VAL A 271 17.82 10.05 -39.12
C VAL A 271 17.09 8.72 -39.26
N ALA A 272 16.04 8.51 -38.47
CA ALA A 272 15.16 7.34 -38.57
C ALA A 272 14.69 7.21 -40.03
N SER A 273 15.05 6.10 -40.67
CA SER A 273 14.61 5.74 -42.01
C SER A 273 13.09 5.68 -42.05
N THR A 274 12.47 6.56 -42.83
CA THR A 274 11.03 6.62 -43.11
C THR A 274 10.62 5.52 -44.11
N ASP A 275 10.97 4.26 -43.86
CA ASP A 275 10.60 3.14 -44.73
C ASP A 275 9.36 2.41 -44.19
N THR A 276 8.20 3.08 -44.32
CA THR A 276 6.89 2.48 -44.03
C THR A 276 6.55 1.30 -44.93
N SER A 277 7.25 1.13 -46.07
CA SER A 277 7.14 -0.03 -46.96
C SER A 277 7.80 -1.28 -46.36
N ALA A 278 9.04 -1.15 -45.88
CA ALA A 278 9.81 -2.27 -45.32
C ALA A 278 9.13 -2.92 -44.11
N SER A 279 8.50 -2.14 -43.23
CA SER A 279 7.74 -2.69 -42.09
C SER A 279 6.47 -3.43 -42.53
N ARG A 280 5.76 -2.94 -43.55
CA ARG A 280 4.53 -3.58 -44.05
C ARG A 280 4.82 -4.87 -44.81
N ASP A 281 5.85 -4.84 -45.64
CA ASP A 281 6.28 -6.01 -46.40
C ASP A 281 6.82 -7.10 -45.44
N TYR A 282 7.42 -6.69 -44.31
CA TYR A 282 7.86 -7.62 -43.27
C TYR A 282 6.68 -8.31 -42.59
N GLU A 283 5.64 -7.56 -42.19
CA GLU A 283 4.41 -8.12 -41.63
C GLU A 283 3.69 -9.05 -42.61
N PHE A 284 3.76 -8.77 -43.92
CA PHE A 284 3.18 -9.64 -44.94
C PHE A 284 3.96 -10.96 -45.04
N SER A 285 5.29 -10.90 -45.11
CA SER A 285 6.14 -12.11 -45.11
C SER A 285 6.00 -12.94 -43.84
N GLU A 286 5.76 -12.29 -42.70
CA GLU A 286 5.46 -12.98 -41.43
C GLU A 286 4.15 -13.77 -41.48
N ARG A 287 3.10 -13.22 -42.10
CA ARG A 287 1.82 -13.93 -42.26
C ARG A 287 1.92 -15.12 -43.21
N VAL A 288 2.78 -15.03 -44.24
CA VAL A 288 2.98 -16.13 -45.20
C VAL A 288 3.84 -17.24 -44.57
N GLY A 289 4.89 -16.88 -43.83
CA GLY A 289 5.63 -17.82 -42.98
C GLY A 289 6.46 -18.89 -43.70
N THR A 290 6.81 -18.69 -44.98
CA THR A 290 7.65 -19.62 -45.77
C THR A 290 9.05 -19.08 -46.03
N VAL A 291 10.01 -19.95 -46.36
CA VAL A 291 11.40 -19.54 -46.65
C VAL A 291 11.44 -18.63 -47.88
N GLU A 292 10.61 -18.91 -48.88
CA GLU A 292 10.50 -18.16 -50.13
C GLU A 292 9.95 -16.74 -49.90
N ALA A 293 9.00 -16.57 -48.97
CA ALA A 293 8.44 -15.26 -48.62
C ALA A 293 9.47 -14.37 -47.92
N TRP A 294 10.34 -14.96 -47.10
CA TRP A 294 11.46 -14.24 -46.49
C TRP A 294 12.58 -13.95 -47.48
N ASP A 295 12.86 -14.85 -48.42
CA ASP A 295 13.83 -14.60 -49.50
C ASP A 295 13.40 -13.46 -50.43
N LEU A 296 12.10 -13.39 -50.76
CA LEU A 296 11.53 -12.27 -51.53
C LEU A 296 11.63 -10.94 -50.78
N TYR A 297 11.36 -10.96 -49.46
CA TYR A 297 11.51 -9.77 -48.62
C TYR A 297 12.96 -9.27 -48.58
N ILE A 298 13.93 -10.19 -48.38
CA ILE A 298 15.35 -9.85 -48.33
C ILE A 298 15.86 -9.35 -49.70
N ALA A 299 15.31 -9.87 -50.80
CA ALA A 299 15.62 -9.38 -52.15
C ALA A 299 15.05 -7.99 -52.42
N ALA A 300 13.85 -7.69 -51.91
CA ALA A 300 13.21 -6.38 -52.04
C ALA A 300 13.83 -5.31 -51.12
N HIS A 301 14.32 -5.72 -49.95
CA HIS A 301 14.92 -4.86 -48.93
C HIS A 301 16.32 -5.37 -48.54
N PRO A 302 17.39 -5.02 -49.29
CA PRO A 302 18.71 -5.65 -49.14
C PRO A 302 19.44 -5.33 -47.83
N SER A 303 19.08 -4.24 -47.15
CA SER A 303 19.74 -3.78 -45.93
C SER A 303 18.76 -3.03 -45.02
N GLY A 304 18.85 -3.27 -43.71
CA GLY A 304 18.02 -2.60 -42.72
C GLY A 304 17.66 -3.51 -41.55
N PHE A 305 17.15 -2.90 -40.48
CA PHE A 305 16.78 -3.62 -39.25
C PHE A 305 15.80 -4.79 -39.51
N TYR A 306 14.76 -4.56 -40.31
CA TYR A 306 13.78 -5.60 -40.66
C TYR A 306 14.35 -6.68 -41.58
N THR A 307 15.33 -6.34 -42.43
CA THR A 307 16.06 -7.31 -43.27
C THR A 307 16.88 -8.27 -42.40
N ASP A 308 17.53 -7.77 -41.36
CA ASP A 308 18.31 -8.62 -40.47
C ASP A 308 17.43 -9.55 -39.63
N LEU A 309 16.25 -9.08 -39.21
CA LEU A 309 15.22 -9.93 -38.61
C LEU A 309 14.68 -10.99 -39.59
N ALA A 310 14.43 -10.61 -40.85
CA ALA A 310 13.93 -11.53 -41.87
C ALA A 310 14.94 -12.67 -42.15
N LYS A 311 16.25 -12.38 -42.19
CA LYS A 311 17.31 -13.40 -42.29
C LYS A 311 17.26 -14.40 -41.14
N VAL A 312 17.00 -13.92 -39.92
CA VAL A 312 16.86 -14.78 -38.73
C VAL A 312 15.64 -15.70 -38.86
N GLN A 313 14.49 -15.17 -39.26
CA GLN A 313 13.27 -15.98 -39.45
C GLN A 313 13.42 -17.02 -40.56
N ARG A 314 14.01 -16.64 -41.69
CA ARG A 314 14.34 -17.54 -42.79
C ARG A 314 15.22 -18.70 -42.34
N ASN A 315 16.30 -18.41 -41.62
CA ASN A 315 17.24 -19.42 -41.13
C ASN A 315 16.59 -20.38 -40.13
N LYS A 316 15.66 -19.87 -39.30
CA LYS A 316 14.87 -20.68 -38.36
C LYS A 316 13.96 -21.67 -39.11
N LEU A 317 13.28 -21.22 -40.16
CA LEU A 317 12.41 -22.06 -41.00
C LEU A 317 13.22 -23.10 -41.79
N ALA A 318 14.38 -22.72 -42.34
CA ALA A 318 15.27 -23.63 -43.05
C ALA A 318 15.88 -24.71 -42.13
N ALA A 319 16.18 -24.36 -40.88
CA ALA A 319 16.64 -25.32 -39.87
C ALA A 319 15.54 -26.32 -39.48
N ALA A 320 14.30 -25.87 -39.33
CA ALA A 320 13.16 -26.73 -39.06
C ALA A 320 12.88 -27.71 -40.21
N ALA A 321 13.02 -27.28 -41.47
CA ALA A 321 12.86 -28.14 -42.64
C ALA A 321 13.95 -29.24 -42.73
N ARG A 322 15.20 -28.93 -42.35
CA ARG A 322 16.31 -29.91 -42.32
C ARG A 322 16.10 -31.00 -41.26
N LEU A 323 15.50 -30.66 -40.12
CA LEU A 323 15.17 -31.61 -39.06
C LEU A 323 14.06 -32.59 -39.48
N ALA A 324 13.18 -32.21 -40.42
CA ALA A 324 12.12 -33.06 -40.93
C ALA A 324 12.59 -34.07 -42.01
N THR A 325 13.78 -33.89 -42.59
CA THR A 325 14.29 -34.71 -43.72
C THR A 325 15.41 -35.69 -43.36
N ALA A 326 15.77 -35.85 -42.08
CA ALA A 326 16.79 -36.82 -41.67
C ALA A 326 16.21 -38.26 -41.62
N PRO A 327 16.77 -39.25 -42.35
CA PRO A 327 16.26 -40.62 -42.34
C PRO A 327 16.58 -41.33 -41.02
N ALA A 328 15.56 -41.92 -40.40
CA ALA A 328 15.70 -42.74 -39.21
C ALA A 328 16.34 -44.10 -39.56
N THR A 329 17.63 -44.26 -39.29
CA THR A 329 18.27 -45.59 -39.23
C THR A 329 18.12 -46.15 -37.82
N VAL A 330 17.24 -47.14 -37.64
CA VAL A 330 17.24 -47.98 -36.44
C VAL A 330 17.29 -49.44 -36.89
N ALA A 331 18.35 -50.12 -36.44
CA ALA A 331 18.66 -51.51 -36.69
C ALA A 331 17.66 -52.45 -36.00
N ILE A 332 17.35 -53.57 -36.67
CA ILE A 332 16.50 -54.66 -36.21
C ILE A 332 17.42 -55.83 -35.82
N GLU A 333 17.21 -56.42 -34.63
CA GLU A 333 17.46 -57.85 -34.35
C GLU A 333 16.49 -58.37 -33.25
N PRO A 334 16.14 -59.68 -33.22
CA PRO A 334 14.73 -60.10 -33.16
C PRO A 334 14.30 -61.08 -32.03
N LYS A 335 12.96 -61.34 -31.99
CA LYS A 335 12.17 -62.47 -31.41
C LYS A 335 11.97 -62.48 -29.87
N LYS A 336 10.84 -62.90 -29.26
CA LYS A 336 9.49 -63.49 -29.57
C LYS A 336 8.81 -63.61 -28.16
N VAL A 337 7.52 -63.41 -27.88
CA VAL A 337 6.34 -64.29 -28.09
C VAL A 337 5.09 -63.57 -27.50
N GLN A 338 3.94 -63.82 -28.14
CA GLN A 338 2.52 -63.43 -27.89
C GLN A 338 2.00 -63.79 -26.47
N ILE A 339 0.85 -63.33 -25.96
CA ILE A 339 -0.54 -63.57 -26.40
C ILE A 339 -1.51 -62.61 -25.65
N ALA A 340 -2.54 -62.11 -26.33
CA ALA A 340 -3.76 -61.52 -25.76
C ALA A 340 -4.95 -62.47 -26.00
N PRO A 341 -6.06 -62.38 -25.24
CA PRO A 341 -7.32 -61.84 -25.79
C PRO A 341 -8.14 -61.09 -24.71
N ALA A 342 -9.30 -60.44 -24.88
CA ALA A 342 -10.11 -59.82 -25.92
C ALA A 342 -11.33 -59.21 -25.18
N LEU A 343 -11.88 -58.07 -25.62
CA LEU A 343 -13.15 -57.50 -25.13
C LEU A 343 -14.36 -58.06 -25.90
N PRO A 344 -15.59 -58.09 -25.32
CA PRO A 344 -16.84 -58.12 -26.07
C PRO A 344 -17.45 -56.71 -26.31
N PRO A 345 -18.34 -56.55 -27.30
CA PRO A 345 -18.72 -55.27 -27.94
C PRO A 345 -19.98 -54.58 -27.34
N PRO A 346 -20.28 -53.32 -27.73
CA PRO A 346 -21.51 -52.62 -27.37
C PRO A 346 -22.61 -52.69 -28.46
N PRO A 347 -23.89 -52.63 -28.06
CA PRO A 347 -24.99 -52.08 -28.87
C PRO A 347 -25.63 -50.88 -28.13
N GLU A 348 -26.37 -49.93 -28.67
CA GLU A 348 -26.78 -49.49 -30.01
C GLU A 348 -27.50 -48.13 -29.77
N ALA A 349 -27.56 -47.25 -30.78
CA ALA A 349 -28.11 -45.90 -30.68
C ALA A 349 -29.63 -45.84 -30.91
N ALA A 350 -30.33 -44.89 -30.27
CA ALA A 350 -31.67 -44.46 -30.68
C ALA A 350 -31.95 -42.96 -30.45
N LYS A 351 -31.94 -42.22 -31.58
CA LYS A 351 -32.67 -41.01 -32.06
C LYS A 351 -33.09 -39.84 -31.11
N PRO A 352 -33.07 -38.59 -31.63
CA PRO A 352 -33.38 -37.37 -30.87
C PRO A 352 -34.87 -37.00 -30.88
N VAL A 353 -35.35 -36.35 -29.82
CA VAL A 353 -36.68 -35.70 -29.77
C VAL A 353 -36.52 -34.21 -29.46
N VAL A 354 -37.34 -33.44 -30.17
CA VAL A 354 -37.35 -32.00 -30.41
C VAL A 354 -37.76 -31.17 -29.18
N ALA A 355 -37.16 -29.98 -29.06
CA ALA A 355 -37.43 -28.95 -28.04
C ALA A 355 -38.77 -28.22 -28.24
N PRO A 356 -39.37 -27.65 -27.18
CA PRO A 356 -40.28 -26.52 -27.31
C PRO A 356 -39.52 -25.18 -27.15
N LYS A 357 -39.89 -24.26 -28.03
CA LYS A 357 -39.40 -22.89 -28.20
C LYS A 357 -40.13 -21.98 -27.20
N LEU A 358 -39.42 -21.28 -26.31
CA LEU A 358 -39.98 -20.11 -25.59
C LEU A 358 -39.32 -18.83 -26.13
N ALA A 359 -40.17 -17.86 -26.46
CA ALA A 359 -39.86 -16.67 -27.21
C ALA A 359 -39.00 -15.67 -26.40
N ALA A 360 -37.92 -15.19 -27.02
CA ALA A 360 -37.23 -13.98 -26.61
C ALA A 360 -38.05 -12.76 -27.07
N ALA A 361 -38.48 -11.92 -26.13
CA ALA A 361 -38.99 -10.59 -26.43
C ALA A 361 -37.79 -9.62 -26.57
N PRO A 362 -37.72 -8.79 -27.62
CA PRO A 362 -36.62 -7.86 -27.80
C PRO A 362 -36.77 -6.65 -26.87
N ALA A 363 -35.67 -6.29 -26.19
CA ALA A 363 -35.55 -5.02 -25.48
C ALA A 363 -35.72 -3.87 -26.48
N THR A 364 -36.84 -3.15 -26.36
CA THR A 364 -37.14 -1.96 -27.14
C THR A 364 -36.45 -0.77 -26.49
N VAL A 365 -35.55 -0.14 -27.24
CA VAL A 365 -34.92 1.14 -26.91
C VAL A 365 -35.99 2.22 -27.02
N THR A 366 -36.31 2.88 -25.91
CA THR A 366 -37.05 4.15 -25.90
C THR A 366 -36.05 5.28 -25.71
N PRO A 367 -35.93 6.24 -26.66
CA PRO A 367 -35.18 7.47 -26.42
C PRO A 367 -36.07 8.55 -25.80
N LEU A 368 -35.42 9.52 -25.17
CA LEU A 368 -35.93 10.78 -24.58
C LEU A 368 -36.53 10.65 -23.17
N THR A 369 -36.16 11.47 -22.19
CA THR A 369 -36.08 12.94 -22.19
C THR A 369 -35.18 13.44 -21.05
N LEU A 370 -34.45 14.53 -21.28
CA LEU A 370 -33.85 15.34 -20.22
C LEU A 370 -34.98 16.06 -19.46
N ALA A 371 -35.29 15.61 -18.24
CA ALA A 371 -36.07 16.38 -17.30
C ALA A 371 -35.12 17.19 -16.41
N THR A 372 -35.12 18.51 -16.59
CA THR A 372 -34.55 19.48 -15.65
C THR A 372 -35.50 19.68 -14.47
N PRO A 373 -35.05 19.56 -13.21
CA PRO A 373 -35.74 20.19 -12.10
C PRO A 373 -35.41 21.68 -12.08
N SER A 374 -36.46 22.48 -11.93
CA SER A 374 -36.49 23.93 -11.87
C SER A 374 -35.68 24.51 -10.71
N ALA A 375 -35.02 25.63 -10.98
CA ALA A 375 -34.38 26.49 -9.99
C ALA A 375 -35.42 27.25 -9.15
N THR A 376 -35.38 27.01 -7.84
CA THR A 376 -35.90 27.85 -6.74
C THR A 376 -35.25 27.26 -5.48
N GLU A 377 -34.57 27.94 -4.58
CA GLU A 377 -34.48 29.36 -4.24
C GLU A 377 -33.15 29.53 -3.49
N ALA A 378 -32.36 30.53 -3.82
CA ALA A 378 -31.11 30.83 -3.14
C ALA A 378 -31.38 31.46 -1.77
N LYS A 379 -30.87 30.85 -0.70
CA LYS A 379 -30.51 31.57 0.53
C LYS A 379 -29.03 31.36 0.82
N SER A 380 -28.26 32.38 0.47
CA SER A 380 -26.90 32.59 0.93
C SER A 380 -26.85 32.61 2.45
N VAL A 381 -25.98 31.80 3.05
CA VAL A 381 -25.53 31.97 4.43
C VAL A 381 -24.02 31.95 4.45
N ALA A 382 -23.49 32.90 5.22
CA ALA A 382 -22.17 33.49 5.13
C ALA A 382 -21.00 32.57 5.46
N ALA A 383 -19.85 32.91 4.88
CA ALA A 383 -18.53 32.46 5.33
C ALA A 383 -18.29 32.91 6.79
N VAL A 384 -17.79 32.00 7.62
CA VAL A 384 -17.35 32.25 9.01
C VAL A 384 -16.07 31.42 9.27
N PRO A 385 -15.09 31.95 10.04
CA PRO A 385 -13.69 31.98 9.63
C PRO A 385 -12.81 30.88 10.26
N ALA A 386 -11.56 30.83 9.77
CA ALA A 386 -10.48 30.04 10.35
C ALA A 386 -10.31 30.33 11.85
N SER A 387 -10.57 29.32 12.69
CA SER A 387 -10.23 29.34 14.11
C SER A 387 -8.94 28.55 14.33
N THR A 388 -7.90 29.29 14.68
CA THR A 388 -6.60 28.85 15.19
C THR A 388 -6.72 27.78 16.27
N CYS A 389 -6.06 26.63 16.05
CA CYS A 389 -5.89 25.58 17.04
C CYS A 389 -4.67 25.94 17.91
N THR A 390 -4.90 26.50 19.10
CA THR A 390 -3.88 26.61 20.15
C THR A 390 -3.94 25.38 21.04
N THR A 391 -2.91 24.53 20.95
CA THR A 391 -2.65 23.43 21.87
C THR A 391 -2.30 23.97 23.26
N ARG A 392 -3.10 23.63 24.27
CA ARG A 392 -2.72 23.77 25.69
C ARG A 392 -2.37 22.41 26.26
N ILE A 393 -1.16 22.34 26.82
CA ILE A 393 -0.59 21.22 27.57
C ILE A 393 -1.38 21.04 28.88
N ALA A 394 -2.00 19.88 29.09
CA ALA A 394 -2.53 19.48 30.39
C ALA A 394 -1.47 18.71 31.20
N ARG A 395 -1.15 19.22 32.38
CA ARG A 395 -0.26 18.58 33.37
C ARG A 395 -0.92 17.33 33.96
N ARG A 396 -0.10 16.29 34.18
CA ARG A 396 -0.45 15.08 34.97
C ARG A 396 -0.88 15.46 36.39
N GLY A 397 -2.05 14.96 36.79
CA GLY A 397 -2.38 14.62 38.17
C GLY A 397 -2.55 13.11 38.25
N ASN A 398 -1.87 12.48 39.21
CA ASN A 398 -2.04 11.07 39.55
C ASN A 398 -3.50 10.78 39.89
N ASP A 399 -4.07 9.76 39.27
CA ASP A 399 -4.81 8.70 39.96
C ASP A 399 -4.85 7.47 39.06
N ALA A 400 -4.42 6.35 39.63
CA ALA A 400 -4.41 5.05 38.98
C ALA A 400 -5.84 4.51 38.90
N VAL A 401 -6.31 4.17 37.69
CA VAL A 401 -7.28 3.08 37.51
C VAL A 401 -6.89 2.26 36.29
N GLY A 402 -6.07 1.24 36.53
CA GLY A 402 -6.00 0.08 35.65
C GLY A 402 -7.29 -0.72 35.79
N GLY A 403 -8.26 -0.45 34.92
CA GLY A 403 -9.42 -1.29 34.67
C GLY A 403 -9.57 -1.51 33.17
N PRO A 404 -10.19 -2.62 32.71
CA PRO A 404 -10.50 -2.79 31.30
C PRO A 404 -11.38 -1.61 30.87
N PHE A 405 -10.98 -0.91 29.80
CA PHE A 405 -11.80 0.12 29.19
C PHE A 405 -13.15 -0.53 28.82
N ILE A 406 -14.22 -0.19 29.54
CA ILE A 406 -15.58 -0.59 29.14
C ILE A 406 -15.89 0.32 27.96
N PRO A 407 -16.00 -0.18 26.72
CA PRO A 407 -16.35 0.67 25.61
C PRO A 407 -17.75 1.23 25.88
N VAL A 408 -17.84 2.53 26.11
CA VAL A 408 -19.13 3.19 26.17
C VAL A 408 -19.77 3.09 24.79
N SER A 409 -20.81 2.27 24.70
CA SER A 409 -21.63 2.14 23.51
C SER A 409 -22.48 3.39 23.38
N ILE A 410 -22.06 4.28 22.49
CA ILE A 410 -22.86 5.42 22.06
C ILE A 410 -23.70 4.92 20.88
N LYS A 411 -25.02 4.87 21.06
CA LYS A 411 -25.96 4.49 20.00
C LYS A 411 -26.61 5.75 19.45
N PRO A 412 -26.65 5.93 18.13
CA PRO A 412 -27.43 7.01 17.53
C PRO A 412 -28.92 6.75 17.75
N ASN A 413 -29.62 7.74 18.32
CA ASN A 413 -31.06 7.73 18.53
C ASN A 413 -31.77 8.33 17.30
N VAL A 414 -31.35 7.87 16.12
CA VAL A 414 -31.75 8.36 14.79
C VAL A 414 -31.80 7.19 13.81
N ASP A 415 -32.60 7.34 12.76
CA ASP A 415 -32.56 6.57 11.52
C ASP A 415 -31.23 6.78 10.77
N GLY A 416 -30.11 6.33 11.35
CA GLY A 416 -28.89 6.08 10.62
C GLY A 416 -28.99 4.78 9.81
N ALA A 417 -28.22 4.67 8.73
CA ALA A 417 -28.17 3.49 7.88
C ALA A 417 -26.97 2.59 8.21
N SER A 418 -27.14 1.29 8.05
CA SER A 418 -26.05 0.31 8.17
C SER A 418 -24.94 0.62 7.18
N VAL A 419 -23.68 0.53 7.60
CA VAL A 419 -22.53 0.74 6.72
C VAL A 419 -22.07 -0.62 6.19
N ARG A 420 -22.16 -0.81 4.86
CA ARG A 420 -21.96 -2.12 4.22
C ARG A 420 -20.59 -2.31 3.59
N THR A 421 -19.90 -1.23 3.27
CA THR A 421 -18.66 -1.30 2.50
C THR A 421 -17.70 -0.16 2.82
N ILE A 422 -16.41 -0.47 2.71
CA ILE A 422 -15.29 0.45 2.88
C ILE A 422 -14.32 0.20 1.73
N ALA A 423 -13.77 1.27 1.16
CA ALA A 423 -12.60 1.23 0.29
C ALA A 423 -11.59 2.30 0.76
N VAL A 424 -10.30 1.97 0.76
CA VAL A 424 -9.23 2.92 1.09
C VAL A 424 -8.51 3.28 -0.20
N ALA A 425 -8.30 4.57 -0.45
CA ALA A 425 -7.62 5.03 -1.65
C ALA A 425 -6.18 4.48 -1.69
N PRO A 426 -5.61 4.16 -2.87
CA PRO A 426 -4.25 3.62 -2.99
C PRO A 426 -3.17 4.51 -2.36
N ASN A 427 -3.38 5.84 -2.38
CA ASN A 427 -2.50 6.81 -1.75
C ASN A 427 -2.61 6.87 -0.21
N GLY A 428 -3.60 6.19 0.38
CA GLY A 428 -3.86 6.15 1.83
C GLY A 428 -4.34 7.44 2.46
N ARG A 429 -4.71 8.45 1.67
CA ARG A 429 -5.17 9.76 2.14
C ARG A 429 -6.68 9.87 2.26
N GLU A 430 -7.43 9.07 1.52
CA GLU A 430 -8.90 9.11 1.53
C GLU A 430 -9.49 7.72 1.78
N ILE A 431 -10.64 7.68 2.44
CA ILE A 431 -11.45 6.48 2.69
C ILE A 431 -12.83 6.74 2.13
N ALA A 432 -13.41 5.78 1.42
CA ALA A 432 -14.81 5.81 1.02
C ALA A 432 -15.61 4.80 1.84
N THR A 433 -16.80 5.19 2.29
CA THR A 433 -17.74 4.30 3.00
C THR A 433 -19.14 4.50 2.46
N ALA A 434 -19.91 3.41 2.36
CA ALA A 434 -21.30 3.49 1.92
C ALA A 434 -22.15 2.39 2.55
N GLY A 435 -23.48 2.56 2.49
CA GLY A 435 -24.41 1.75 3.25
C GLY A 435 -25.82 1.73 2.67
N ASP A 436 -26.80 1.44 3.53
CA ASP A 436 -28.21 1.28 3.15
C ASP A 436 -28.90 2.57 2.68
N ASP A 437 -28.34 3.73 3.01
CA ASP A 437 -28.86 5.04 2.58
C ASP A 437 -28.51 5.40 1.12
N GLY A 438 -27.67 4.60 0.46
CA GLY A 438 -27.24 4.86 -0.91
C GLY A 438 -26.27 6.03 -1.07
N VAL A 439 -25.78 6.58 0.04
CA VAL A 439 -24.89 7.74 0.06
C VAL A 439 -23.45 7.27 0.29
N ILE A 440 -22.55 7.70 -0.58
CA ILE A 440 -21.12 7.42 -0.44
C ILE A 440 -20.47 8.61 0.26
N ARG A 441 -19.75 8.34 1.35
CA ARG A 441 -19.04 9.34 2.15
C ARG A 441 -17.54 9.15 1.99
N LEU A 442 -16.85 10.24 1.70
CA LEU A 442 -15.39 10.28 1.62
C LEU A 442 -14.84 10.94 2.89
N TRP A 443 -13.76 10.38 3.40
CA TRP A 443 -13.13 10.78 4.66
C TRP A 443 -11.64 10.96 4.44
N ASP A 444 -11.08 12.01 5.02
CA ASP A 444 -9.63 12.14 5.12
C ASP A 444 -9.08 11.07 6.07
N ALA A 445 -8.14 10.25 5.62
CA ALA A 445 -7.64 9.10 6.35
C ALA A 445 -6.77 9.47 7.57
N SER A 446 -6.26 10.71 7.61
CA SER A 446 -5.40 11.17 8.70
C SER A 446 -6.22 11.71 9.86
N SER A 447 -7.17 12.59 9.56
CA SER A 447 -8.03 13.32 10.51
C SER A 447 -9.37 12.64 10.74
N LEU A 448 -9.75 11.67 9.89
CA LEU A 448 -11.02 10.95 9.91
C LEU A 448 -12.22 11.90 9.84
N ARG A 449 -12.03 13.06 9.21
CA ARG A 449 -13.07 14.02 8.91
C ARG A 449 -13.71 13.70 7.57
N GLN A 450 -15.03 13.77 7.51
CA GLN A 450 -15.73 13.66 6.24
C GLN A 450 -15.35 14.85 5.34
N THR A 451 -14.84 14.56 4.15
CA THR A 451 -14.42 15.57 3.16
C THR A 451 -15.53 15.82 2.16
N ARG A 452 -16.17 14.77 1.66
CA ARG A 452 -17.14 14.85 0.55
C ARG A 452 -18.25 13.81 0.69
N VAL A 453 -19.37 14.09 0.03
CA VAL A 453 -20.53 13.21 -0.06
C VAL A 453 -20.93 13.06 -1.53
N LEU A 454 -21.05 11.83 -2.01
CA LEU A 454 -21.47 11.51 -3.37
C LEU A 454 -22.87 10.89 -3.31
N LYS A 455 -23.82 11.52 -3.99
CA LYS A 455 -25.22 11.10 -4.04
C LYS A 455 -25.60 10.69 -5.46
N GLY A 456 -26.37 9.62 -5.58
CA GLY A 456 -26.90 9.22 -6.89
C GLY A 456 -27.44 7.79 -6.98
N HIS A 457 -27.12 6.91 -6.03
CA HIS A 457 -27.77 5.60 -5.94
C HIS A 457 -29.16 5.73 -5.30
N ALA A 458 -30.13 5.00 -5.82
CA ALA A 458 -31.52 4.97 -5.32
C ALA A 458 -31.77 3.84 -4.31
N GLY A 459 -30.73 3.42 -3.58
CA GLY A 459 -30.77 2.32 -2.61
C GLY A 459 -29.37 1.96 -2.12
N ALA A 460 -29.28 0.88 -1.34
CA ALA A 460 -28.04 0.48 -0.66
C ALA A 460 -26.84 0.33 -1.61
N VAL A 461 -25.65 0.74 -1.16
CA VAL A 461 -24.38 0.50 -1.86
C VAL A 461 -23.63 -0.64 -1.17
N TYR A 462 -23.30 -1.68 -1.94
CA TYR A 462 -22.77 -2.94 -1.40
C TYR A 462 -21.27 -3.15 -1.60
N ALA A 463 -20.68 -2.47 -2.58
CA ALA A 463 -19.25 -2.54 -2.86
C ALA A 463 -18.73 -1.22 -3.42
N LEU A 464 -17.48 -0.93 -3.08
CA LEU A 464 -16.71 0.21 -3.54
C LEU A 464 -15.33 -0.28 -3.98
N ASP A 465 -14.78 0.31 -5.03
CA ASP A 465 -13.39 0.05 -5.43
C ASP A 465 -12.75 1.29 -6.04
N TYR A 466 -11.50 1.57 -5.67
CA TYR A 466 -10.75 2.72 -6.19
C TYR A 466 -9.97 2.32 -7.43
N TRP A 467 -9.89 3.24 -8.39
CA TRP A 467 -8.90 3.12 -9.45
C TRP A 467 -7.47 3.23 -8.91
N ALA A 468 -6.50 2.61 -9.58
CA ALA A 468 -5.11 2.52 -9.15
C ALA A 468 -4.45 3.89 -8.84
N ASP A 469 -4.86 4.97 -9.52
CA ASP A 469 -4.35 6.33 -9.26
C ASP A 469 -5.16 7.11 -8.20
N GLY A 470 -6.28 6.55 -7.71
CA GLY A 470 -7.19 7.17 -6.74
C GLY A 470 -8.08 8.29 -7.29
N SER A 471 -8.09 8.53 -8.61
CA SER A 471 -8.91 9.58 -9.24
C SER A 471 -10.34 9.16 -9.51
N LEU A 472 -10.61 7.85 -9.61
CA LEU A 472 -11.94 7.31 -9.82
C LEU A 472 -12.34 6.37 -8.68
N LEU A 473 -13.64 6.33 -8.40
CA LEU A 473 -14.26 5.39 -7.47
C LEU A 473 -15.40 4.68 -8.19
N ALA A 474 -15.47 3.36 -8.12
CA ALA A 474 -16.61 2.59 -8.58
C ALA A 474 -17.51 2.21 -7.40
N SER A 475 -18.82 2.14 -7.65
CA SER A 475 -19.81 1.70 -6.66
C SER A 475 -20.87 0.78 -7.27
N ALA A 476 -21.24 -0.27 -6.54
CA ALA A 476 -22.30 -1.21 -6.89
C ALA A 476 -23.53 -1.02 -6.00
N GLY A 477 -24.70 -0.80 -6.61
CA GLY A 477 -25.93 -0.45 -5.91
C GLY A 477 -27.04 -1.49 -5.98
N TRP A 478 -27.92 -1.44 -4.99
CA TRP A 478 -29.21 -2.14 -4.93
C TRP A 478 -30.16 -1.71 -6.06
N ASP A 479 -30.02 -0.49 -6.55
CA ASP A 479 -30.78 0.07 -7.67
C ASP A 479 -30.43 -0.55 -9.03
N GLY A 480 -29.60 -1.59 -9.04
CA GLY A 480 -29.15 -2.32 -10.23
C GLY A 480 -28.13 -1.56 -11.08
N LYS A 481 -27.59 -0.46 -10.55
CA LYS A 481 -26.64 0.38 -11.24
C LYS A 481 -25.24 0.17 -10.70
N VAL A 482 -24.27 0.30 -11.59
CA VAL A 482 -22.87 0.51 -11.24
C VAL A 482 -22.52 1.94 -11.61
N LYS A 483 -21.91 2.68 -10.70
CA LYS A 483 -21.50 4.06 -10.95
C LYS A 483 -20.00 4.21 -10.84
N VAL A 484 -19.42 5.03 -11.70
CA VAL A 484 -18.01 5.43 -11.66
C VAL A 484 -17.94 6.94 -11.46
N TRP A 485 -17.41 7.35 -10.31
CA TRP A 485 -17.33 8.74 -9.86
C TRP A 485 -15.95 9.30 -10.19
N ASP A 486 -15.88 10.46 -10.85
CA ASP A 486 -14.62 11.18 -11.01
C ASP A 486 -14.38 12.11 -9.82
N LEU A 487 -13.41 11.75 -8.99
CA LEU A 487 -13.06 12.44 -7.76
C LEU A 487 -12.22 13.71 -7.99
N ARG A 488 -11.82 14.02 -9.22
CA ARG A 488 -11.21 15.31 -9.58
C ARG A 488 -12.26 16.34 -9.99
N SER A 489 -13.45 15.87 -10.37
CA SER A 489 -14.60 16.71 -10.71
C SER A 489 -15.51 16.93 -9.50
N ASP A 490 -16.50 17.82 -9.63
CA ASP A 490 -17.53 18.08 -8.61
C ASP A 490 -18.52 16.89 -8.40
N GLY A 491 -18.04 15.65 -8.46
CA GLY A 491 -18.82 14.44 -8.18
C GLY A 491 -19.63 13.91 -9.37
N GLN A 492 -19.24 14.19 -10.61
CA GLN A 492 -19.90 13.59 -11.76
C GLN A 492 -19.71 12.07 -11.76
N SER A 493 -20.79 11.35 -12.09
CA SER A 493 -20.78 9.88 -12.18
C SER A 493 -21.17 9.40 -13.57
N LEU A 494 -20.39 8.48 -14.13
CA LEU A 494 -20.84 7.61 -15.21
C LEU A 494 -21.71 6.50 -14.62
N THR A 495 -22.81 6.16 -15.27
CA THR A 495 -23.76 5.13 -14.79
C THR A 495 -23.87 4.01 -15.82
N PHE A 496 -23.75 2.77 -15.34
CA PHE A 496 -23.92 1.54 -16.09
C PHE A 496 -25.12 0.79 -15.52
N ASP A 497 -26.09 0.44 -16.36
CA ASP A 497 -27.30 -0.27 -15.94
C ASP A 497 -27.11 -1.78 -16.13
N ALA A 498 -27.06 -2.53 -15.03
CA ALA A 498 -26.92 -3.97 -15.07
C ALA A 498 -28.26 -4.72 -15.12
N GLY A 499 -29.39 -4.03 -14.86
CA GLY A 499 -30.74 -4.61 -14.84
C GLY A 499 -31.06 -5.51 -13.64
N ALA A 500 -30.14 -5.67 -12.69
CA ALA A 500 -30.31 -6.47 -11.47
C ALA A 500 -29.44 -5.92 -10.34
N LYS A 501 -29.81 -6.13 -9.07
CA LYS A 501 -29.06 -5.62 -7.91
C LYS A 501 -27.60 -6.01 -7.99
N GLN A 502 -26.69 -5.06 -7.79
CA GLN A 502 -25.25 -5.28 -7.88
C GLN A 502 -24.64 -5.35 -6.48
N PHE A 503 -23.84 -6.39 -6.22
CA PHE A 503 -23.23 -6.65 -4.91
C PHE A 503 -21.70 -6.54 -4.92
N ALA A 504 -21.09 -6.60 -6.10
CA ALA A 504 -19.64 -6.58 -6.28
C ALA A 504 -19.26 -5.68 -7.46
N VAL A 505 -18.17 -4.96 -7.30
CA VAL A 505 -17.51 -4.19 -8.35
C VAL A 505 -16.00 -4.26 -8.13
N ALA A 506 -15.23 -4.31 -9.21
CA ALA A 506 -13.77 -4.25 -9.15
C ALA A 506 -13.20 -3.64 -10.44
N PHE A 507 -12.21 -2.76 -10.32
CA PHE A 507 -11.44 -2.26 -11.44
C PHE A 507 -10.35 -3.26 -11.84
N ALA A 508 -10.12 -3.39 -13.15
CA ALA A 508 -8.97 -4.14 -13.63
C ALA A 508 -7.68 -3.32 -13.38
N PRO A 509 -6.61 -3.88 -12.79
CA PRO A 509 -5.41 -3.13 -12.40
C PRO A 509 -4.52 -2.68 -13.57
N GLU A 510 -5.04 -2.65 -14.80
CA GLU A 510 -4.30 -2.26 -16.00
C GLU A 510 -4.10 -0.74 -16.09
N PRO A 511 -2.89 -0.22 -16.38
CA PRO A 511 -2.65 1.24 -16.46
C PRO A 511 -3.54 2.02 -17.43
N SER A 512 -4.18 1.34 -18.40
CA SER A 512 -4.93 1.97 -19.50
C SER A 512 -6.40 2.26 -19.22
N LEU A 513 -6.91 2.05 -17.99
CA LEU A 513 -8.32 2.32 -17.62
C LEU A 513 -9.34 1.65 -18.56
N LYS A 514 -9.14 0.38 -18.89
CA LYS A 514 -9.92 -0.25 -19.96
C LYS A 514 -11.20 -0.92 -19.50
N TYR A 515 -11.17 -1.60 -18.34
CA TYR A 515 -12.24 -2.49 -17.93
C TYR A 515 -12.57 -2.43 -16.43
N MET A 516 -13.83 -2.70 -16.12
CA MET A 516 -14.36 -2.87 -14.78
C MET A 516 -15.28 -4.09 -14.74
N ALA A 517 -15.18 -4.91 -13.70
CA ALA A 517 -16.10 -6.01 -13.46
C ALA A 517 -17.20 -5.61 -12.49
N SER A 518 -18.42 -6.10 -12.70
CA SER A 518 -19.50 -6.07 -11.72
C SER A 518 -20.27 -7.39 -11.67
N ALA A 519 -20.86 -7.69 -10.53
CA ALA A 519 -21.76 -8.84 -10.40
C ALA A 519 -22.74 -8.65 -9.24
N GLY A 520 -23.81 -9.44 -9.22
CA GLY A 520 -24.84 -9.30 -8.21
C GLY A 520 -25.83 -10.45 -8.15
N GLU A 521 -27.11 -10.12 -7.93
CA GLU A 521 -28.20 -11.05 -7.59
C GLU A 521 -28.44 -12.13 -8.66
N ASP A 522 -28.22 -11.80 -9.92
CA ASP A 522 -28.49 -12.67 -11.07
C ASP A 522 -27.38 -13.71 -11.35
N GLY A 523 -26.29 -13.68 -10.57
CA GLY A 523 -25.16 -14.59 -10.75
C GLY A 523 -24.30 -14.32 -11.99
N VAL A 524 -24.53 -13.19 -12.68
CA VAL A 524 -23.84 -12.84 -13.92
C VAL A 524 -22.71 -11.86 -13.62
N VAL A 525 -21.49 -12.25 -13.99
CA VAL A 525 -20.35 -11.33 -14.02
C VAL A 525 -20.35 -10.57 -15.33
N ARG A 526 -20.28 -9.25 -15.24
CA ARG A 526 -20.29 -8.29 -16.35
C ARG A 526 -18.96 -7.57 -16.38
N ILE A 527 -18.36 -7.49 -17.55
CA ILE A 527 -17.15 -6.71 -17.82
C ILE A 527 -17.56 -5.52 -18.67
N TRP A 528 -17.39 -4.33 -18.11
CA TRP A 528 -17.73 -3.06 -18.70
C TRP A 528 -16.50 -2.42 -19.32
N ASN A 529 -16.63 -1.86 -20.52
CA ASN A 529 -15.61 -1.01 -21.12
C ASN A 529 -15.89 0.44 -20.71
N LEU A 530 -14.94 1.04 -19.99
CA LEU A 530 -15.12 2.40 -19.47
C LEU A 530 -14.99 3.48 -20.56
N GLN A 531 -14.27 3.19 -21.64
CA GLN A 531 -14.06 4.10 -22.76
C GLN A 531 -15.28 4.16 -23.67
N THR A 532 -15.81 3.00 -24.08
CA THR A 532 -17.00 2.93 -24.95
C THR A 532 -18.31 3.07 -24.18
N ARG A 533 -18.26 2.88 -22.85
CA ARG A 533 -19.43 2.85 -21.94
C ARG A 533 -20.41 1.72 -22.22
N GLU A 534 -19.90 0.63 -22.78
CA GLU A 534 -20.70 -0.53 -23.18
C GLU A 534 -20.29 -1.79 -22.41
N LEU A 535 -21.20 -2.76 -22.38
CA LEU A 535 -20.94 -4.10 -21.87
C LEU A 535 -20.01 -4.82 -22.85
N ALA A 536 -18.75 -5.05 -22.47
CA ALA A 536 -17.78 -5.75 -23.30
C ALA A 536 -18.02 -7.26 -23.31
N LYS A 537 -18.35 -7.82 -22.13
CA LYS A 537 -18.61 -9.25 -21.96
C LYS A 537 -19.52 -9.47 -20.77
N SER A 538 -20.39 -10.46 -20.83
CA SER A 538 -21.14 -10.97 -19.68
C SER A 538 -21.12 -12.48 -19.67
N ARG A 539 -21.06 -13.09 -18.47
CA ARG A 539 -21.12 -14.54 -18.32
C ARG A 539 -21.84 -14.90 -17.03
N LEU A 540 -22.78 -15.84 -17.13
CA LEU A 540 -23.38 -16.48 -15.96
C LEU A 540 -22.31 -17.32 -15.26
N ASP A 541 -21.97 -16.93 -14.04
CA ASP A 541 -20.81 -17.42 -13.30
C ASP A 541 -21.22 -18.47 -12.25
N HIS A 542 -22.14 -18.07 -11.38
CA HIS A 542 -22.68 -18.92 -10.32
C HIS A 542 -24.08 -19.41 -10.72
N GLN A 543 -24.19 -20.70 -11.04
CA GLN A 543 -25.45 -21.35 -11.40
C GLN A 543 -25.94 -22.19 -10.22
N SER A 544 -27.19 -21.99 -9.83
CA SER A 544 -27.88 -22.78 -8.82
C SER A 544 -29.32 -23.04 -9.25
N PRO A 545 -29.89 -24.23 -8.99
CA PRO A 545 -31.31 -24.50 -9.16
C PRO A 545 -32.19 -23.56 -8.33
N ASP A 546 -31.67 -23.07 -7.21
CA ASP A 546 -32.24 -22.00 -6.40
C ASP A 546 -31.65 -20.64 -6.84
N PRO A 547 -32.44 -19.74 -7.46
CA PRO A 547 -32.00 -18.42 -7.86
C PRO A 547 -31.42 -17.58 -6.71
N ALA A 548 -31.89 -17.78 -5.47
CA ALA A 548 -31.37 -17.06 -4.31
C ALA A 548 -29.91 -17.43 -3.97
N ARG A 549 -29.41 -18.54 -4.51
CA ARG A 549 -28.02 -18.99 -4.36
C ARG A 549 -27.14 -18.71 -5.57
N ALA A 550 -27.70 -18.16 -6.65
CA ALA A 550 -26.93 -17.77 -7.83
C ALA A 550 -26.12 -16.48 -7.62
N ALA A 551 -26.47 -15.67 -6.61
CA ALA A 551 -25.84 -14.36 -6.41
C ALA A 551 -24.32 -14.42 -6.25
N VAL A 552 -23.62 -13.53 -6.96
CA VAL A 552 -22.17 -13.27 -6.77
C VAL A 552 -22.03 -12.12 -5.78
N ARG A 553 -21.33 -12.35 -4.67
CA ARG A 553 -21.23 -11.37 -3.57
C ARG A 553 -19.95 -10.54 -3.59
N SER A 554 -18.89 -11.05 -4.23
CA SER A 554 -17.57 -10.41 -4.22
C SER A 554 -16.77 -10.79 -5.47
N LEU A 555 -15.97 -9.84 -5.94
CA LEU A 555 -15.04 -9.96 -7.05
C LEU A 555 -13.69 -9.39 -6.64
N SER A 556 -12.59 -9.94 -7.17
CA SER A 556 -11.26 -9.37 -7.00
C SER A 556 -10.38 -9.71 -8.20
N TYR A 557 -9.76 -8.71 -8.81
CA TYR A 557 -8.79 -8.91 -9.88
C TYR A 557 -7.43 -9.34 -9.33
N ALA A 558 -6.71 -10.14 -10.12
CA ALA A 558 -5.31 -10.43 -9.86
C ALA A 558 -4.47 -9.15 -10.10
N PRO A 559 -3.54 -8.82 -9.19
CA PRO A 559 -2.76 -7.57 -9.27
C PRO A 559 -1.75 -7.54 -10.42
N SER A 560 -1.49 -8.68 -11.07
CA SER A 560 -0.54 -8.82 -12.19
C SER A 560 -0.93 -8.03 -13.45
N GLY A 561 -2.16 -7.51 -13.54
CA GLY A 561 -2.66 -6.86 -14.75
C GLY A 561 -2.92 -7.83 -15.90
N SER A 562 -2.93 -9.15 -15.65
CA SER A 562 -3.24 -10.16 -16.66
C SER A 562 -4.72 -10.17 -17.07
N GLY A 563 -5.60 -9.51 -16.32
CA GLY A 563 -7.05 -9.58 -16.51
C GLY A 563 -7.71 -10.80 -15.85
N GLU A 564 -6.94 -11.58 -15.09
CA GLU A 564 -7.45 -12.67 -14.26
C GLU A 564 -8.19 -12.12 -13.05
N PHE A 565 -9.23 -12.82 -12.60
CA PHE A 565 -9.98 -12.42 -11.41
C PHE A 565 -10.60 -13.63 -10.72
N VAL A 566 -11.06 -13.42 -9.51
CA VAL A 566 -11.76 -14.43 -8.71
C VAL A 566 -13.13 -13.89 -8.30
N SER A 567 -14.13 -14.76 -8.33
CA SER A 567 -15.48 -14.48 -7.86
C SER A 567 -15.85 -15.40 -6.69
N ALA A 568 -16.75 -14.92 -5.84
CA ALA A 568 -17.33 -15.66 -4.73
C ALA A 568 -18.85 -15.48 -4.70
N GLY A 569 -19.59 -16.57 -4.47
CA GLY A 569 -21.05 -16.56 -4.54
C GLY A 569 -21.76 -17.37 -3.46
N TYR A 570 -23.08 -17.26 -3.47
CA TYR A 570 -23.99 -17.89 -2.50
C TYR A 570 -24.21 -19.39 -2.72
N ASP A 571 -23.64 -19.94 -3.79
CA ASP A 571 -23.47 -21.38 -3.98
C ASP A 571 -22.33 -21.95 -3.10
N GLY A 572 -21.55 -21.09 -2.43
CA GLY A 572 -20.46 -21.47 -1.53
C GLY A 572 -19.14 -21.68 -2.22
N ARG A 573 -19.09 -21.45 -3.54
CA ARG A 573 -17.91 -21.67 -4.36
C ARG A 573 -17.15 -20.38 -4.60
N ILE A 574 -15.87 -20.55 -4.92
CA ILE A 574 -15.05 -19.54 -5.58
C ILE A 574 -14.65 -20.03 -6.96
N ARG A 575 -14.52 -19.11 -7.91
CA ARG A 575 -14.12 -19.42 -9.28
C ARG A 575 -12.97 -18.53 -9.71
N PHE A 576 -11.88 -19.14 -10.15
CA PHE A 576 -10.71 -18.47 -10.68
C PHE A 576 -10.82 -18.36 -12.19
N TYR A 577 -10.86 -17.13 -12.69
CA TYR A 577 -10.91 -16.80 -14.10
C TYR A 577 -9.51 -16.53 -14.63
N ARG A 578 -9.03 -17.42 -15.50
CA ARG A 578 -7.71 -17.30 -16.13
C ARG A 578 -7.80 -16.71 -17.53
N THR A 579 -6.72 -16.07 -17.99
CA THR A 579 -6.62 -15.53 -19.37
C THR A 579 -6.74 -16.60 -20.44
N SER A 580 -6.36 -17.84 -20.12
CA SER A 580 -6.56 -19.01 -20.97
C SER A 580 -8.04 -19.33 -21.26
N GLY A 581 -8.98 -18.67 -20.56
CA GLY A 581 -10.41 -18.99 -20.58
C GLY A 581 -10.79 -20.15 -19.65
N THR A 582 -9.81 -20.75 -18.97
CA THR A 582 -10.05 -21.80 -17.97
C THR A 582 -10.68 -21.20 -16.72
N ILE A 583 -11.72 -21.85 -16.21
CA ILE A 583 -12.36 -21.52 -14.94
C ILE A 583 -12.11 -22.68 -13.97
N ASP A 584 -11.41 -22.41 -12.88
CA ASP A 584 -11.18 -23.38 -11.81
C ASP A 584 -12.11 -23.06 -10.64
N ALA A 585 -13.09 -23.93 -10.40
CA ALA A 585 -14.06 -23.78 -9.32
C ALA A 585 -13.61 -24.59 -8.10
N LYS A 586 -13.59 -23.94 -6.93
CA LYS A 586 -13.30 -24.59 -5.65
C LYS A 586 -14.46 -24.39 -4.69
N ASP A 587 -14.82 -25.45 -3.97
CA ASP A 587 -15.75 -25.36 -2.84
C ASP A 587 -15.05 -24.66 -1.68
N ALA A 588 -15.40 -23.40 -1.43
CA ALA A 588 -14.84 -22.63 -0.33
C ALA A 588 -15.63 -22.88 0.96
N TYR A 589 -16.96 -22.91 0.86
CA TYR A 589 -17.89 -23.11 1.95
C TYR A 589 -19.07 -23.97 1.47
N GLY A 590 -19.66 -24.79 2.33
CA GLY A 590 -20.86 -25.56 1.98
C GLY A 590 -22.13 -24.71 1.78
N ARG A 591 -22.11 -23.45 2.25
CA ARG A 591 -23.23 -22.50 2.15
C ARG A 591 -22.92 -21.29 1.29
N LYS A 592 -22.40 -20.20 1.86
CA LYS A 592 -22.23 -18.89 1.17
C LYS A 592 -20.79 -18.43 1.28
N ALA A 593 -20.17 -18.04 0.16
CA ALA A 593 -18.94 -17.25 0.16
C ALA A 593 -19.32 -15.77 0.06
N LEU A 594 -18.89 -14.96 1.02
CA LEU A 594 -19.35 -13.57 1.20
C LEU A 594 -18.33 -12.54 0.73
N ARG A 595 -17.03 -12.80 0.90
CA ARG A 595 -15.95 -11.94 0.39
C ARG A 595 -14.80 -12.78 -0.16
N VAL A 596 -14.16 -12.24 -1.19
CA VAL A 596 -12.92 -12.77 -1.75
C VAL A 596 -11.97 -11.62 -2.10
N ALA A 597 -10.68 -11.80 -1.82
CA ALA A 597 -9.65 -10.83 -2.18
C ALA A 597 -8.32 -11.50 -2.51
N TYR A 598 -7.71 -11.10 -3.62
CA TYR A 598 -6.30 -11.40 -3.90
C TYR A 598 -5.37 -10.69 -2.91
N SER A 599 -4.27 -11.36 -2.58
CA SER A 599 -3.15 -10.73 -1.91
C SER A 599 -2.46 -9.75 -2.87
N PRO A 600 -1.89 -8.63 -2.39
CA PRO A 600 -1.20 -7.65 -3.24
C PRO A 600 -0.07 -8.22 -4.12
N ASP A 601 0.60 -9.27 -3.67
CA ASP A 601 1.62 -10.02 -4.44
C ASP A 601 1.03 -11.04 -5.43
N GLY A 602 -0.29 -11.23 -5.45
CA GLY A 602 -1.01 -12.09 -6.38
C GLY A 602 -0.85 -13.60 -6.13
N THR A 603 -0.11 -13.99 -5.10
CA THR A 603 0.22 -15.41 -4.82
C THR A 603 -0.89 -16.14 -4.08
N ARG A 604 -1.74 -15.41 -3.35
CA ARG A 604 -2.76 -15.95 -2.46
C ARG A 604 -4.11 -15.27 -2.64
N VAL A 605 -5.17 -15.96 -2.23
CA VAL A 605 -6.53 -15.41 -2.14
C VAL A 605 -7.08 -15.69 -0.75
N VAL A 606 -7.73 -14.70 -0.11
CA VAL A 606 -8.51 -14.91 1.11
C VAL A 606 -9.98 -14.98 0.75
N THR A 607 -10.71 -15.88 1.40
CA THR A 607 -12.17 -15.97 1.33
C THR A 607 -12.76 -15.90 2.72
N ALA A 608 -13.82 -15.13 2.86
CA ALA A 608 -14.71 -15.13 4.02
C ALA A 608 -16.09 -15.62 3.59
N GLY A 609 -16.77 -16.36 4.46
CA GLY A 609 -18.04 -16.96 4.16
C GLY A 609 -18.64 -17.71 5.33
N SER A 610 -19.87 -18.17 5.14
CA SER A 610 -20.62 -18.90 6.13
C SER A 610 -20.38 -20.40 5.98
N ASP A 611 -19.76 -20.99 6.98
CA ASP A 611 -20.29 -22.20 7.60
C ASP A 611 -20.32 -21.93 9.11
N ALA A 612 -21.51 -21.94 9.71
CA ALA A 612 -21.68 -21.61 11.13
C ALA A 612 -20.95 -22.61 12.04
N GLU A 613 -20.58 -23.78 11.51
CA GLU A 613 -19.79 -24.79 12.24
C GLU A 613 -18.27 -24.54 12.18
N LEU A 614 -17.77 -23.77 11.20
CA LEU A 614 -16.32 -23.57 11.01
C LEU A 614 -15.79 -22.25 11.55
N GLY A 615 -16.59 -21.18 11.54
CA GLY A 615 -16.18 -19.85 12.01
C GLY A 615 -14.81 -19.40 11.51
N ALA A 616 -14.52 -19.66 10.23
CA ALA A 616 -13.18 -19.52 9.67
C ALA A 616 -13.16 -18.85 8.31
N ALA A 617 -12.17 -17.96 8.11
CA ALA A 617 -11.75 -17.56 6.77
C ALA A 617 -10.81 -18.63 6.19
N LYS A 618 -10.71 -18.72 4.86
CA LYS A 618 -9.75 -19.59 4.17
C LYS A 618 -8.76 -18.76 3.35
N VAL A 619 -7.51 -19.17 3.34
CA VAL A 619 -6.45 -18.63 2.50
C VAL A 619 -6.04 -19.70 1.49
N TRP A 620 -6.04 -19.36 0.22
CA TRP A 620 -5.78 -20.25 -0.91
C TRP A 620 -4.48 -19.83 -1.57
N ASP A 621 -3.59 -20.79 -1.82
CA ASP A 621 -2.46 -20.59 -2.72
C ASP A 621 -2.93 -20.69 -4.17
N VAL A 622 -2.67 -19.66 -4.97
CA VAL A 622 -3.21 -19.53 -6.33
C VAL A 622 -2.63 -20.57 -7.28
N ARG A 623 -1.37 -20.99 -7.05
CA ARG A 623 -0.64 -21.91 -7.94
C ARG A 623 -0.98 -23.37 -7.67
N THR A 624 -1.04 -23.74 -6.40
CA THR A 624 -1.24 -25.13 -5.94
C THR A 624 -2.70 -25.45 -5.65
N GLY A 625 -3.52 -24.44 -5.39
CA GLY A 625 -4.91 -24.61 -4.93
C GLY A 625 -5.02 -25.10 -3.48
N ALA A 626 -3.90 -25.21 -2.75
CA ALA A 626 -3.92 -25.59 -1.35
C ALA A 626 -4.62 -24.51 -0.51
N SER A 627 -5.36 -24.93 0.51
CA SER A 627 -6.07 -24.01 1.41
C SER A 627 -5.63 -24.15 2.86
N ARG A 628 -5.66 -23.04 3.59
CA ARG A 628 -5.44 -22.96 5.03
C ARG A 628 -6.61 -22.26 5.70
N LEU A 629 -7.00 -22.75 6.87
CA LEU A 629 -8.04 -22.14 7.70
C LEU A 629 -7.45 -21.09 8.64
N LEU A 630 -8.15 -19.97 8.76
CA LEU A 630 -7.99 -18.96 9.81
C LEU A 630 -9.12 -19.19 10.83
N ALA A 631 -8.94 -20.19 11.69
CA ALA A 631 -9.95 -20.63 12.65
C ALA A 631 -9.90 -19.79 13.92
N GLY A 632 -11.06 -19.26 14.35
CA GLY A 632 -11.18 -18.58 15.63
C GLY A 632 -12.43 -17.73 15.81
N HIS A 633 -13.15 -17.36 14.73
CA HIS A 633 -14.44 -16.68 14.88
C HIS A 633 -15.46 -17.64 15.51
N ARG A 634 -16.32 -17.10 16.37
CA ARG A 634 -17.39 -17.84 17.09
C ARG A 634 -18.62 -18.12 16.22
N ASP A 635 -18.65 -17.53 15.03
CA ASP A 635 -19.71 -17.67 14.04
C ASP A 635 -19.14 -17.32 12.64
N TYR A 636 -20.01 -17.12 11.64
CA TYR A 636 -19.57 -16.84 10.27
C TYR A 636 -18.69 -15.59 10.11
N VAL A 637 -17.81 -15.64 9.11
CA VAL A 637 -16.93 -14.51 8.74
C VAL A 637 -17.57 -13.77 7.57
N VAL A 638 -17.83 -12.47 7.74
CA VAL A 638 -18.53 -11.63 6.77
C VAL A 638 -17.56 -10.95 5.81
N SER A 639 -16.43 -10.48 6.33
CA SER A 639 -15.48 -9.67 5.58
C SER A 639 -14.03 -10.08 5.80
N ALA A 640 -13.18 -9.87 4.79
CA ALA A 640 -11.75 -10.12 4.86
C ALA A 640 -10.97 -9.15 3.94
N SER A 641 -9.80 -8.71 4.39
CA SER A 641 -8.88 -7.87 3.60
C SER A 641 -7.43 -8.22 3.90
N TRP A 642 -6.57 -8.04 2.90
CA TRP A 642 -5.11 -8.18 3.03
C TRP A 642 -4.46 -6.87 3.47
N SER A 643 -3.32 -6.98 4.17
CA SER A 643 -2.39 -5.86 4.30
C SER A 643 -1.59 -5.68 3.01
N ALA A 644 -1.12 -4.45 2.77
CA ALA A 644 -0.37 -4.09 1.55
C ALA A 644 0.92 -4.90 1.35
N ASP A 645 1.51 -5.42 2.44
CA ASP A 645 2.71 -6.27 2.41
C ASP A 645 2.41 -7.76 2.19
N SER A 646 1.15 -8.16 1.98
CA SER A 646 0.68 -9.55 1.87
C SER A 646 0.95 -10.43 3.10
N LYS A 647 1.38 -9.89 4.25
CA LYS A 647 1.77 -10.69 5.43
C LYS A 647 0.69 -10.84 6.47
N ARG A 648 -0.33 -9.98 6.45
CA ARG A 648 -1.41 -9.97 7.44
C ARG A 648 -2.76 -9.96 6.76
N ILE A 649 -3.74 -10.51 7.46
CA ILE A 649 -5.14 -10.53 7.03
C ILE A 649 -5.97 -9.98 8.19
N VAL A 650 -6.95 -9.16 7.88
CA VAL A 650 -7.98 -8.74 8.82
C VAL A 650 -9.31 -9.37 8.42
N THR A 651 -10.07 -9.87 9.39
CA THR A 651 -11.41 -10.45 9.15
C THR A 651 -12.44 -9.87 10.10
N GLY A 652 -13.64 -9.61 9.60
CA GLY A 652 -14.80 -9.19 10.37
C GLY A 652 -15.80 -10.33 10.53
N GLY A 653 -16.22 -10.60 11.76
CA GLY A 653 -17.24 -11.61 12.06
C GLY A 653 -18.67 -11.08 11.93
N GLY A 654 -19.62 -12.01 11.85
CA GLY A 654 -21.05 -11.72 11.97
C GLY A 654 -21.76 -12.65 12.96
N GLY A 655 -23.07 -12.50 13.09
CA GLY A 655 -23.90 -13.29 14.00
C GLY A 655 -23.47 -13.10 15.46
N ARG A 656 -22.98 -14.17 16.08
CA ARG A 656 -22.49 -14.13 17.47
C ARG A 656 -21.06 -13.65 17.61
N ASP A 657 -20.28 -13.58 16.53
CA ASP A 657 -18.94 -13.00 16.56
C ASP A 657 -18.93 -11.64 15.87
N LYS A 658 -19.05 -10.58 16.66
CA LYS A 658 -19.09 -9.19 16.17
C LYS A 658 -17.71 -8.53 16.27
N SER A 659 -16.66 -9.34 16.20
CA SER A 659 -15.28 -8.93 16.43
C SER A 659 -14.52 -8.76 15.11
N VAL A 660 -13.44 -7.99 15.16
CA VAL A 660 -12.45 -7.91 14.09
C VAL A 660 -11.20 -8.67 14.54
N TYR A 661 -10.71 -9.61 13.74
CA TYR A 661 -9.52 -10.40 14.04
C TYR A 661 -8.40 -10.09 13.04
N LEU A 662 -7.18 -9.98 13.56
CA LEU A 662 -5.96 -9.80 12.79
C LEU A 662 -5.14 -11.09 12.81
N TRP A 663 -4.71 -11.53 11.64
CA TRP A 663 -4.04 -12.80 11.43
C TRP A 663 -2.69 -12.60 10.76
N ASP A 664 -1.77 -13.51 11.06
CA ASP A 664 -0.57 -13.73 10.28
C ASP A 664 -0.92 -14.62 9.07
N ALA A 665 -0.64 -14.16 7.86
CA ALA A 665 -1.04 -14.86 6.64
C ALA A 665 -0.22 -16.15 6.40
N ASP A 666 1.03 -16.17 6.86
CA ASP A 666 1.98 -17.25 6.58
C ASP A 666 1.83 -18.43 7.54
N SER A 667 1.45 -18.19 8.79
CA SER A 667 1.19 -19.22 9.80
C SER A 667 -0.30 -19.50 10.00
N GLY A 668 -1.17 -18.53 9.68
CA GLY A 668 -2.59 -18.57 10.04
C GLY A 668 -2.87 -18.27 11.52
N ARG A 669 -1.86 -17.81 12.28
CA ARG A 669 -2.01 -17.52 13.71
C ARG A 669 -2.80 -16.24 13.94
N LEU A 670 -3.72 -16.26 14.90
CA LEU A 670 -4.36 -15.06 15.42
C LEU A 670 -3.32 -14.17 16.10
N LEU A 671 -3.18 -12.93 15.64
CA LEU A 671 -2.27 -11.92 16.18
C LEU A 671 -2.94 -11.03 17.21
N ALA A 672 -4.16 -10.56 16.90
CA ALA A 672 -4.94 -9.68 17.78
C ALA A 672 -6.44 -9.81 17.49
N SER A 673 -7.26 -9.44 18.47
CA SER A 673 -8.71 -9.30 18.34
C SER A 673 -9.15 -7.92 18.82
N PHE A 674 -10.16 -7.38 18.15
CA PHE A 674 -10.74 -6.07 18.44
C PHE A 674 -12.25 -6.25 18.61
N SER A 675 -12.74 -5.95 19.81
CA SER A 675 -14.15 -6.03 20.17
C SER A 675 -14.74 -4.62 20.33
N GLY A 676 -16.02 -4.47 20.00
CA GLY A 676 -16.74 -3.22 20.21
C GLY A 676 -17.90 -2.97 19.26
N HIS A 677 -17.96 -3.64 18.12
CA HIS A 677 -19.15 -3.62 17.26
C HIS A 677 -20.31 -4.36 17.91
N GLN A 678 -21.52 -3.87 17.65
CA GLN A 678 -22.76 -4.39 18.24
C GLN A 678 -23.60 -5.19 17.26
N GLU A 679 -23.24 -5.21 15.98
CA GLU A 679 -23.82 -6.06 14.94
C GLU A 679 -22.70 -6.51 13.98
N ASP A 680 -23.09 -7.19 12.90
CA ASP A 680 -22.17 -7.78 11.92
C ASP A 680 -21.17 -6.78 11.34
N VAL A 681 -19.92 -7.22 11.18
CA VAL A 681 -18.84 -6.41 10.60
C VAL A 681 -18.77 -6.63 9.09
N GLU A 682 -19.58 -5.86 8.37
CA GLU A 682 -19.79 -5.93 6.92
C GLU A 682 -18.54 -5.65 6.08
N ALA A 683 -17.63 -4.82 6.58
CA ALA A 683 -16.38 -4.52 5.88
C ALA A 683 -15.22 -4.23 6.85
N VAL A 684 -14.02 -4.64 6.43
CA VAL A 684 -12.76 -4.37 7.11
C VAL A 684 -11.70 -4.00 6.08
N ALA A 685 -10.79 -3.08 6.42
CA ALA A 685 -9.66 -2.73 5.58
C ALA A 685 -8.44 -2.31 6.41
N PHE A 686 -7.25 -2.47 5.83
CA PHE A 686 -6.03 -1.86 6.36
C PHE A 686 -5.89 -0.44 5.83
N PHE A 687 -5.33 0.43 6.67
CA PHE A 687 -4.71 1.64 6.16
C PHE A 687 -3.38 1.27 5.45
N PRO A 688 -2.95 1.98 4.39
CA PRO A 688 -1.73 1.63 3.65
C PRO A 688 -0.45 1.59 4.48
N GLY A 689 -0.38 2.35 5.58
CA GLY A 689 0.73 2.28 6.54
C GLY A 689 0.77 1.01 7.41
N GLY A 690 -0.28 0.17 7.39
CA GLY A 690 -0.31 -1.12 8.08
C GLY A 690 -0.29 -1.05 9.62
N THR A 691 -0.44 0.13 10.20
CA THR A 691 -0.50 0.38 11.66
C THR A 691 -1.92 0.49 12.19
N ARG A 692 -2.89 0.81 11.32
CA ARG A 692 -4.30 1.01 11.67
C ARG A 692 -5.22 0.12 10.83
N LEU A 693 -6.38 -0.20 11.39
CA LEU A 693 -7.49 -0.89 10.74
C LEU A 693 -8.73 -0.01 10.75
N ILE A 694 -9.59 -0.19 9.76
CA ILE A 694 -10.94 0.36 9.75
C ILE A 694 -11.96 -0.77 9.58
N SER A 695 -13.08 -0.66 10.28
CA SER A 695 -14.22 -1.58 10.18
C SER A 695 -15.53 -0.84 10.09
N ALA A 696 -16.49 -1.39 9.35
CA ALA A 696 -17.84 -0.90 9.19
C ALA A 696 -18.84 -2.00 9.54
N SER A 697 -19.97 -1.61 10.14
CA SER A 697 -20.93 -2.57 10.68
C SER A 697 -22.39 -2.15 10.45
N GLU A 698 -23.27 -3.15 10.52
CA GLU A 698 -24.72 -2.96 10.59
C GLU A 698 -25.18 -2.23 11.86
N ASP A 699 -24.29 -2.07 12.85
CA ASP A 699 -24.54 -1.21 14.02
C ASP A 699 -24.53 0.29 13.69
N LYS A 700 -24.40 0.64 12.40
CA LYS A 700 -24.40 1.99 11.82
C LYS A 700 -23.13 2.77 12.14
N THR A 701 -22.08 2.09 12.61
CA THR A 701 -20.81 2.73 12.98
C THR A 701 -19.66 2.28 12.10
N ILE A 702 -18.68 3.17 11.99
CA ILE A 702 -17.34 2.89 11.48
C ILE A 702 -16.38 3.01 12.66
N LYS A 703 -15.48 2.05 12.82
CA LYS A 703 -14.46 2.05 13.89
C LYS A 703 -13.06 2.02 13.30
N VAL A 704 -12.16 2.83 13.86
CA VAL A 704 -10.73 2.83 13.52
C VAL A 704 -9.94 2.32 14.71
N TRP A 705 -9.05 1.37 14.45
CA TRP A 705 -8.30 0.63 15.47
C TRP A 705 -6.81 0.84 15.28
N ASP A 706 -6.09 0.98 16.38
CA ASP A 706 -4.63 0.88 16.39
C ASP A 706 -4.22 -0.58 16.55
N ILE A 707 -3.35 -1.07 15.66
CA ILE A 707 -2.90 -2.47 15.70
C ILE A 707 -1.86 -2.70 16.81
N GLY A 708 -0.97 -1.73 17.04
CA GLY A 708 0.12 -1.85 18.01
C GLY A 708 -0.39 -1.79 19.45
N GLU A 709 -1.22 -0.80 19.75
CA GLU A 709 -1.81 -0.55 21.06
C GLU A 709 -3.07 -1.38 21.30
N ARG A 710 -3.62 -2.02 20.25
CA ARG A 710 -4.82 -2.87 20.30
C ARG A 710 -6.05 -2.16 20.87
N ARG A 711 -6.20 -0.86 20.57
CA ARG A 711 -7.31 -0.04 21.07
C ARG A 711 -8.09 0.63 19.95
N LEU A 712 -9.33 0.96 20.29
CA LEU A 712 -10.20 1.79 19.48
C LEU A 712 -9.69 3.24 19.51
N LEU A 713 -9.38 3.79 18.34
CA LEU A 713 -8.95 5.18 18.19
C LEU A 713 -10.15 6.10 17.96
N LEU A 714 -11.09 5.66 17.12
CA LEU A 714 -12.22 6.48 16.72
C LEU A 714 -13.43 5.60 16.42
N THR A 715 -14.61 6.09 16.80
CA THR A 715 -15.86 5.65 16.20
C THR A 715 -16.51 6.82 15.48
N ALA A 716 -16.90 6.62 14.23
CA ALA A 716 -17.68 7.56 13.44
C ALA A 716 -19.07 7.00 13.15
N ILE A 717 -20.06 7.88 13.15
CA ILE A 717 -21.43 7.63 12.76
C ILE A 717 -21.81 8.68 11.72
N GLY A 718 -22.11 8.24 10.51
CA GLY A 718 -22.69 9.09 9.48
C GLY A 718 -24.20 9.16 9.64
N PHE A 719 -24.76 10.36 9.81
CA PHE A 719 -26.19 10.60 9.87
C PHE A 719 -26.67 11.17 8.53
N GLY A 720 -26.90 10.32 7.53
CA GLY A 720 -27.57 10.75 6.29
C GLY A 720 -27.01 12.07 5.72
N ASP A 721 -27.92 12.99 5.41
CA ASP A 721 -27.68 14.38 5.00
C ASP A 721 -27.48 15.37 6.16
N ASP A 722 -27.71 14.91 7.40
CA ASP A 722 -27.74 15.74 8.62
C ASP A 722 -26.35 15.91 9.27
N GLY A 723 -25.33 15.26 8.73
CA GLY A 723 -23.91 15.39 9.11
C GLY A 723 -23.32 14.12 9.76
N PHE A 724 -22.23 14.26 10.51
CA PHE A 724 -21.55 13.14 11.15
C PHE A 724 -21.19 13.47 12.59
N VAL A 725 -21.07 12.43 13.41
CA VAL A 725 -20.39 12.50 14.71
C VAL A 725 -19.26 11.49 14.69
N SER A 726 -18.07 11.93 15.06
CA SER A 726 -16.98 11.05 15.46
C SER A 726 -16.66 11.27 16.93
N TYR A 727 -16.31 10.21 17.63
CA TYR A 727 -15.84 10.30 19.01
C TYR A 727 -14.57 9.47 19.16
N THR A 728 -13.68 10.02 19.95
CA THR A 728 -12.36 9.48 20.30
C THR A 728 -12.25 9.44 21.83
N PRO A 729 -11.28 8.72 22.40
CA PRO A 729 -10.98 8.83 23.83
C PRO A 729 -10.71 10.27 24.31
N GLU A 730 -10.36 11.17 23.39
CA GLU A 730 -10.00 12.56 23.65
C GLU A 730 -11.17 13.54 23.47
N GLY A 731 -12.35 13.08 23.04
CA GLY A 731 -13.54 13.92 22.89
C GLY A 731 -14.43 13.55 21.71
N CYS A 732 -15.57 14.26 21.61
CA CYS A 732 -16.55 14.14 20.54
C CYS A 732 -16.39 15.28 19.52
N TYR A 733 -16.53 14.97 18.24
CA TYR A 733 -16.38 15.89 17.12
C TYR A 733 -17.59 15.74 16.19
N ALA A 734 -18.37 16.80 16.01
CA ALA A 734 -19.51 16.82 15.09
C ALA A 734 -19.24 17.70 13.87
N GLY A 735 -19.65 17.23 12.70
CA GLY A 735 -19.56 17.99 11.43
C GLY A 735 -20.73 18.95 11.20
N SER A 736 -21.73 18.97 12.07
CA SER A 736 -22.97 19.72 11.89
C SER A 736 -23.63 20.06 13.23
N SER A 737 -24.20 21.26 13.33
CA SER A 737 -24.92 21.70 14.53
C SER A 737 -26.16 20.84 14.77
N GLY A 738 -26.26 20.20 15.94
CA GLY A 738 -27.46 19.49 16.39
C GLY A 738 -27.37 17.96 16.40
N VAL A 739 -26.36 17.34 15.80
CA VAL A 739 -26.27 15.87 15.73
C VAL A 739 -25.94 15.23 17.09
N GLU A 740 -25.18 15.93 17.93
CA GLU A 740 -24.89 15.52 19.32
C GLU A 740 -26.15 15.34 20.16
N SER A 741 -27.23 16.06 19.83
CA SER A 741 -28.51 15.98 20.55
C SER A 741 -29.27 14.67 20.32
N ARG A 742 -28.81 13.87 19.34
CA ARG A 742 -29.47 12.64 18.89
C ARG A 742 -28.65 11.39 19.22
N LEU A 743 -27.74 11.47 20.19
CA LEU A 743 -26.95 10.34 20.69
C LEU A 743 -27.55 9.82 22.01
N SER A 744 -27.41 8.53 22.23
CA SER A 744 -27.74 7.85 23.49
C SER A 744 -26.52 7.13 24.05
N ILE A 745 -26.38 7.10 25.36
CA ILE A 745 -25.27 6.45 26.07
C ILE A 745 -25.78 5.14 26.69
N SER A 746 -24.98 4.08 26.64
CA SER A 746 -25.28 2.80 27.27
C SER A 746 -25.06 2.85 28.78
N SER A 747 -26.10 2.64 29.57
CA SER A 747 -26.05 2.39 31.01
C SER A 747 -26.54 0.97 31.27
N GLY A 748 -25.60 0.04 31.52
CA GLY A 748 -25.91 -1.38 31.63
C GLY A 748 -26.51 -1.94 30.33
N SER A 749 -27.73 -2.48 30.39
CA SER A 749 -28.46 -3.05 29.25
C SER A 749 -29.44 -2.09 28.57
N ARG A 750 -29.46 -0.81 28.97
CA ARG A 750 -30.39 0.20 28.44
C ARG A 750 -29.64 1.39 27.86
N PHE A 751 -30.21 1.99 26.80
CA PHE A 751 -29.72 3.22 26.21
C PHE A 751 -30.53 4.40 26.73
N GLU A 752 -29.85 5.40 27.29
CA GLU A 752 -30.49 6.63 27.77
C GLU A 752 -30.17 7.81 26.85
N PRO A 753 -31.14 8.70 26.58
CA PRO A 753 -30.89 9.91 25.81
C PRO A 753 -29.83 10.77 26.48
N MET A 754 -28.90 11.29 25.70
CA MET A 754 -27.80 12.07 26.24
C MET A 754 -28.28 13.42 26.82
N SER A 755 -27.96 13.67 28.10
CA SER A 755 -28.35 14.88 28.83
C SER A 755 -27.68 16.16 28.29
N LEU A 756 -28.24 17.33 28.57
CA LEU A 756 -27.65 18.62 28.15
C LEU A 756 -26.26 18.84 28.76
N GLU A 757 -26.04 18.39 30.00
CA GLU A 757 -24.74 18.43 30.67
C GLU A 757 -23.73 17.49 30.01
N ALA A 758 -24.16 16.29 29.62
CA ALA A 758 -23.32 15.36 28.87
C ALA A 758 -22.90 15.90 27.50
N ARG A 759 -23.81 16.61 26.82
CA ARG A 759 -23.51 17.29 25.54
C ARG A 759 -22.46 18.38 25.70
N LYS A 760 -22.57 19.21 26.74
CA LYS A 760 -21.57 20.24 27.05
C LYS A 760 -20.22 19.62 27.43
N ALA A 761 -20.24 18.54 28.21
CA ALA A 761 -19.05 17.81 28.61
C ALA A 761 -18.32 17.18 27.41
N MET A 762 -19.04 16.72 26.38
CA MET A 762 -18.43 16.18 25.16
C MET A 762 -17.70 17.21 24.29
N GLN A 763 -18.03 18.50 24.42
CA GLN A 763 -17.39 19.58 23.66
C GLN A 763 -16.02 19.97 24.24
N GLU A 764 -15.71 19.54 25.46
CA GLU A 764 -14.41 19.74 26.10
C GLU A 764 -13.69 18.41 26.31
N PRO A 765 -12.40 18.28 25.93
CA PRO A 765 -11.64 17.03 26.10
C PRO A 765 -11.67 16.46 27.53
N ALA A 766 -11.65 17.35 28.54
CA ALA A 766 -11.70 16.97 29.95
C ALA A 766 -13.11 16.54 30.42
N GLY A 767 -14.16 17.11 29.82
CA GLY A 767 -15.54 16.78 30.15
C GLY A 767 -15.93 15.39 29.67
N PHE A 768 -15.42 14.95 28.51
CA PHE A 768 -15.66 13.60 28.00
C PHE A 768 -15.10 12.52 28.92
N THR A 769 -13.85 12.68 29.38
CA THR A 769 -13.23 11.76 30.34
C THR A 769 -13.97 11.71 31.67
N SER A 770 -14.45 12.86 32.17
CA SER A 770 -15.27 12.93 33.39
C SER A 770 -16.65 12.29 33.23
N LEU A 771 -17.23 12.30 32.03
CA LEU A 771 -18.51 11.67 31.74
C LEU A 771 -18.41 10.15 31.75
N LEU A 772 -17.30 9.61 31.24
CA LEU A 772 -17.02 8.16 31.24
C LEU A 772 -16.72 7.60 32.64
N ALA A 773 -16.29 8.46 33.56
CA ALA A 773 -15.98 8.10 34.94
C ALA A 773 -17.20 8.13 35.88
N ARG A 774 -18.30 8.76 35.46
CA ARG A 774 -19.59 8.81 36.18
C ARG A 774 -20.51 7.72 35.68
#